data_AF-A0A9P8F6W1-F1
#
_entry.id   AF-A0A9P8F6W1-F1
#
_cell.length_a   1.000
_cell.length_b   1.000
_cell.length_c   1.000
_cell.angle_alpha   90.00
_cell.angle_beta   90.00
_cell.angle_gamma   90.00
#
_symmetry.space_group_name_H-M   'P 1'
#
loop_
_entity.id
_entity.type
_entity.pdbx_description
1 polymer ?
#
loop_
_entity_poly.entity_id
_entity_poly.type
_entity_poly.pdbx_seq_one_letter_code
_entity_poly.pdbx_strand_id
1 'polypeptide(L)'
;RYGEAGWDHREPSFEIIKEVVDSKYTVFDVLSQFFVHPDPWVSLAALEVYTRRAYRAYQLKTIEYVTENDTPYVLTWDFALRKVGQSEFGLPIESSHPSTPGTPAGPEGFSRVHSISDMSYLNARTKDEPTRKGAVIPVQYIDEIEEYLSKALEVFPLAGSHGGKQRGSNAGLMADLSRQRKPTAPKIDSTDELTAVCNVAVKDAESLDDPEILARLIPIVNEYKEELLARRVRRLTFICGHKDGTYPGYYTFRGPAYEEDSSIRHIEPALAFQLELGRLSKFNIKPVFTENRNIHIYEAIGKGVENDKRYFTRAVVRPGRVRDDISTVEYMISEADRLMTDILDALEIIGNNNSDLNHIFINFSPVFPLTPKEVEEALAGFLDRFGRRAWRLRVTGVEVRIICTDPNTGEAYPVRVLINNTSGYIIQVELYAERKSEKGNDWYFQSIGGSTKIGSMHLRPVSTPYTTKGALQPKRYKAHIMGTQYVYDFPELFRQAIENSWNQVTAAHPGLKEKQPISGECIEYNELVLDDSDNLAEVNRDPGTNTIGMVAWLITAKTPEYPRGRRFIIIANDITFKIGSFGPSEDRFFHKCTELARKLGIPRIYLSANSGARIGMAEELIPHFSVAWRDAARPEAGFEYLYLTPEKKARFEDGELKHVITKETTVNGEVRHIITTIVGAEDGLGVECLKGSGLIAGETSRAYEDIFTITLVTCRSVG
;
A
#
# COMPACT_ATOMS: atom_id res chain seq x y z
N ARG A 1 7.35 -38.37 -39.69
CA ARG A 1 7.94 -39.73 -39.81
C ARG A 1 7.10 -40.66 -38.96
N TYR A 2 6.31 -41.55 -39.57
CA TYR A 2 5.38 -42.46 -38.87
C TYR A 2 5.84 -43.89 -39.22
N GLY A 3 6.14 -44.72 -38.23
CA GLY A 3 6.53 -46.13 -38.44
C GLY A 3 7.88 -46.59 -37.87
N GLU A 4 8.61 -45.80 -37.07
CA GLU A 4 9.74 -46.32 -36.30
C GLU A 4 9.24 -47.07 -35.06
N ALA A 5 9.19 -48.40 -35.14
CA ALA A 5 8.94 -49.29 -34.02
C ALA A 5 10.19 -49.36 -33.13
N GLY A 6 10.34 -48.36 -32.25
CA GLY A 6 11.50 -48.24 -31.36
C GLY A 6 11.54 -46.91 -30.60
N TRP A 7 10.40 -46.42 -30.12
CA TRP A 7 10.40 -45.36 -29.11
C TRP A 7 10.71 -45.99 -27.75
N ASP A 8 11.96 -46.42 -27.55
CA ASP A 8 12.49 -46.41 -26.19
C ASP A 8 12.45 -44.95 -25.72
N HIS A 9 11.78 -44.74 -24.60
CA HIS A 9 11.31 -43.48 -24.04
C HIS A 9 12.37 -42.36 -24.14
N ARG A 10 12.05 -41.30 -24.90
CA ARG A 10 12.88 -40.09 -25.01
C ARG A 10 12.53 -39.09 -23.91
N GLU A 11 13.50 -38.24 -23.60
CA GLU A 11 13.26 -37.03 -22.80
C GLU A 11 12.09 -36.21 -23.38
N PRO A 12 11.33 -35.50 -22.52
CA PRO A 12 10.17 -34.73 -22.98
C PRO A 12 10.58 -33.68 -24.03
N SER A 13 9.83 -33.64 -25.14
CA SER A 13 10.09 -32.65 -26.19
C SER A 13 9.61 -31.27 -25.76
N PHE A 14 10.55 -30.31 -25.71
CA PHE A 14 10.22 -28.93 -25.38
C PHE A 14 9.24 -28.30 -26.35
N GLU A 15 9.28 -28.61 -27.66
CA GLU A 15 8.37 -28.01 -28.64
C GLU A 15 6.89 -28.26 -28.32
N ILE A 16 6.57 -29.45 -27.79
CA ILE A 16 5.20 -29.84 -27.41
C ILE A 16 4.82 -29.20 -26.08
N ILE A 17 5.73 -29.24 -25.10
CA ILE A 17 5.51 -28.67 -23.76
C ILE A 17 5.43 -27.13 -23.81
N LYS A 18 6.09 -26.51 -24.79
CA LYS A 18 6.12 -25.05 -24.96
C LYS A 18 4.72 -24.46 -25.03
N GLU A 19 3.78 -25.13 -25.71
CA GLU A 19 2.38 -24.66 -25.79
C GLU A 19 1.73 -24.52 -24.40
N VAL A 20 2.00 -25.47 -23.50
CA VAL A 20 1.46 -25.46 -22.12
C VAL A 20 2.22 -24.47 -21.22
N VAL A 21 3.53 -24.35 -21.42
CA VAL A 21 4.38 -23.41 -20.66
C VAL A 21 4.04 -21.96 -21.00
N ASP A 22 3.86 -21.64 -22.28
CA ASP A 22 3.52 -20.30 -22.77
C ASP A 22 2.00 -20.04 -22.79
N SER A 23 1.19 -21.04 -22.43
CA SER A 23 -0.25 -20.88 -22.31
C SER A 23 -0.61 -19.75 -21.35
N LYS A 24 -1.50 -18.87 -21.82
CA LYS A 24 -2.00 -17.71 -21.06
C LYS A 24 -2.84 -18.14 -19.85
N TYR A 25 -3.49 -19.31 -19.90
CA TYR A 25 -4.44 -19.81 -18.90
C TYR A 25 -3.78 -20.32 -17.63
N THR A 26 -4.51 -20.42 -16.52
CA THR A 26 -4.02 -21.10 -15.31
C THR A 26 -3.70 -22.56 -15.62
N VAL A 27 -2.51 -23.00 -15.19
CA VAL A 27 -2.04 -24.39 -15.35
C VAL A 27 -1.68 -25.01 -14.00
N PHE A 28 -1.25 -24.21 -13.02
CA PHE A 28 -0.83 -24.71 -11.70
C PHE A 28 -1.97 -25.34 -10.88
N ASP A 29 -3.22 -24.99 -11.18
CA ASP A 29 -4.42 -25.60 -10.61
C ASP A 29 -4.48 -27.11 -10.91
N VAL A 30 -4.35 -27.50 -12.18
CA VAL A 30 -4.45 -28.91 -12.59
C VAL A 30 -3.10 -29.62 -12.57
N LEU A 31 -1.99 -28.88 -12.74
CA LEU A 31 -0.64 -29.48 -12.83
C LEU A 31 -0.25 -30.29 -11.59
N SER A 32 -0.79 -29.93 -10.42
CA SER A 32 -0.55 -30.63 -9.16
C SER A 32 -0.95 -32.11 -9.20
N GLN A 33 -1.96 -32.46 -9.99
CA GLN A 33 -2.45 -33.84 -10.14
C GLN A 33 -1.48 -34.71 -10.95
N PHE A 34 -0.70 -34.10 -11.84
CA PHE A 34 0.22 -34.78 -12.74
C PHE A 34 1.63 -34.95 -12.17
N PHE A 35 1.94 -34.37 -11.01
CA PHE A 35 3.25 -34.55 -10.37
C PHE A 35 3.53 -36.01 -9.97
N VAL A 36 2.47 -36.76 -9.61
CA VAL A 36 2.56 -38.18 -9.29
C VAL A 36 1.60 -38.94 -10.17
N HIS A 37 2.11 -39.41 -11.31
CA HIS A 37 1.41 -40.24 -12.28
C HIS A 37 2.02 -41.66 -12.31
N PRO A 38 1.23 -42.72 -12.62
CA PRO A 38 1.77 -44.09 -12.75
C PRO A 38 2.90 -44.23 -13.77
N ASP A 39 2.93 -43.34 -14.76
CA ASP A 39 4.03 -43.19 -15.71
C ASP A 39 5.06 -42.16 -15.18
N PRO A 40 6.30 -42.59 -14.88
CA PRO A 40 7.39 -41.71 -14.45
C PRO A 40 7.68 -40.56 -15.41
N TRP A 41 7.57 -40.79 -16.71
CA TRP A 41 7.92 -39.79 -17.73
C TRP A 41 6.89 -38.67 -17.80
N VAL A 42 5.62 -38.98 -17.52
CA VAL A 42 4.56 -37.97 -17.38
C VAL A 42 4.82 -37.10 -16.15
N SER A 43 5.27 -37.70 -15.05
CA SER A 43 5.64 -36.98 -13.82
C SER A 43 6.82 -36.02 -14.08
N LEU A 44 7.87 -36.50 -14.76
CA LEU A 44 9.01 -35.66 -15.17
C LEU A 44 8.60 -34.53 -16.11
N ALA A 45 7.74 -34.80 -17.10
CA ALA A 45 7.22 -33.77 -18.00
C ALA A 45 6.40 -32.71 -17.24
N ALA A 46 5.60 -33.10 -16.24
CA ALA A 46 4.84 -32.17 -15.40
C ALA A 46 5.76 -31.26 -14.56
N LEU A 47 6.85 -31.82 -14.00
CA LEU A 47 7.87 -31.05 -13.29
C LEU A 47 8.60 -30.07 -14.21
N GLU A 48 8.87 -30.46 -15.46
CA GLU A 48 9.49 -29.58 -16.46
C GLU A 48 8.53 -28.43 -16.85
N VAL A 49 7.25 -28.74 -17.08
CA VAL A 49 6.20 -27.73 -17.33
C VAL A 49 6.15 -26.72 -16.18
N TYR A 50 6.14 -27.21 -14.93
CA TYR A 50 6.11 -26.37 -13.74
C TYR A 50 7.33 -25.45 -13.66
N THR A 51 8.54 -26.00 -13.78
CA THR A 51 9.78 -25.23 -13.64
C THR A 51 9.94 -24.19 -14.75
N ARG A 52 9.71 -24.56 -16.02
CA ARG A 52 9.80 -23.61 -17.15
C ARG A 52 8.76 -22.49 -17.03
N ARG A 53 7.57 -22.79 -16.54
CA ARG A 53 6.49 -21.82 -16.39
C ARG A 53 6.67 -20.91 -15.16
N ALA A 54 7.07 -21.46 -14.01
CA ALA A 54 7.33 -20.68 -12.80
C ALA A 54 8.54 -19.76 -12.98
N TYR A 55 9.62 -20.28 -13.57
CA TYR A 55 10.88 -19.56 -13.76
C TYR A 55 10.98 -18.83 -15.11
N ARG A 56 9.84 -18.47 -15.72
CA ARG A 56 9.79 -17.80 -17.04
C ARG A 56 10.55 -16.47 -17.10
N ALA A 57 10.68 -15.78 -15.96
CA ALA A 57 11.45 -14.55 -15.83
C ALA A 57 12.97 -14.78 -15.69
N TYR A 58 13.42 -16.02 -15.49
CA TYR A 58 14.81 -16.39 -15.29
C TYR A 58 15.39 -17.03 -16.56
N GLN A 59 16.72 -16.99 -16.67
CA GLN A 59 17.41 -17.72 -17.72
C GLN A 59 17.77 -19.12 -17.20
N LEU A 60 17.02 -20.12 -17.67
CA LEU A 60 17.32 -21.53 -17.45
C LEU A 60 18.50 -21.93 -18.34
N LYS A 61 19.51 -22.60 -17.77
CA LYS A 61 20.71 -23.07 -18.51
C LYS A 61 20.58 -24.52 -18.90
N THR A 62 20.48 -25.40 -17.91
CA THR A 62 20.43 -26.86 -18.06
C THR A 62 19.34 -27.42 -17.16
N ILE A 63 18.66 -28.45 -17.64
CA ILE A 63 17.69 -29.25 -16.86
C ILE A 63 18.25 -30.67 -16.88
N GLU A 64 18.49 -31.24 -15.71
CA GLU A 64 19.02 -32.58 -15.51
C GLU A 64 17.99 -33.44 -14.79
N TYR A 65 17.68 -34.60 -15.37
CA TYR A 65 16.80 -35.60 -14.80
C TYR A 65 17.63 -36.62 -14.04
N VAL A 66 17.53 -36.64 -12.72
CA VAL A 66 18.20 -37.65 -11.90
C VAL A 66 17.26 -38.83 -11.72
N THR A 67 17.53 -39.92 -12.43
CA THR A 67 16.72 -41.16 -12.46
C THR A 67 17.46 -42.38 -11.90
N GLU A 68 18.71 -42.22 -11.43
CA GLU A 68 19.66 -43.34 -11.27
C GLU A 68 19.37 -44.33 -10.11
N ASN A 69 18.41 -44.09 -9.20
CA ASN A 69 18.29 -44.90 -7.95
C ASN A 69 16.87 -45.35 -7.53
N ASP A 70 15.94 -45.55 -8.48
CA ASP A 70 14.51 -45.80 -8.16
C ASP A 70 13.85 -44.58 -7.49
N THR A 71 12.52 -44.58 -7.36
CA THR A 71 11.74 -43.43 -6.84
C THR A 71 12.34 -42.80 -5.56
N PRO A 72 12.42 -41.45 -5.47
CA PRO A 72 11.88 -40.41 -6.36
C PRO A 72 12.73 -39.96 -7.54
N TYR A 73 12.01 -39.47 -8.54
CA TYR A 73 12.56 -38.67 -9.65
C TYR A 73 12.84 -37.24 -9.19
N VAL A 74 14.09 -36.80 -9.29
CA VAL A 74 14.48 -35.42 -8.95
C VAL A 74 14.79 -34.67 -10.24
N LEU A 75 14.09 -33.56 -10.46
CA LEU A 75 14.39 -32.64 -11.55
C LEU A 75 15.24 -31.51 -11.01
N THR A 76 16.45 -31.34 -11.55
CA THR A 76 17.33 -30.24 -11.18
C THR A 76 17.57 -29.31 -12.34
N TRP A 77 17.71 -28.01 -12.06
CA TRP A 77 17.98 -27.02 -13.09
C TRP A 77 18.94 -25.96 -12.60
N ASP A 78 19.81 -25.51 -13.49
CA ASP A 78 20.62 -24.33 -13.22
C ASP A 78 19.94 -23.11 -13.80
N PHE A 79 19.82 -22.07 -12.98
CA PHE A 79 19.27 -20.79 -13.39
C PHE A 79 20.17 -19.65 -12.97
N ALA A 80 20.20 -18.63 -13.82
CA ALA A 80 20.74 -17.33 -13.47
C ALA A 80 19.60 -16.32 -13.51
N LEU A 81 19.69 -15.30 -12.67
CA LEU A 81 18.93 -14.10 -12.95
C LEU A 81 19.41 -13.58 -14.31
N ARG A 82 18.46 -13.32 -15.20
CA ARG A 82 18.76 -12.62 -16.43
C ARG A 82 19.45 -11.31 -16.00
N LYS A 83 20.68 -11.04 -16.47
CA LYS A 83 21.27 -9.69 -16.30
C LYS A 83 20.20 -8.74 -16.81
N VAL A 84 19.60 -7.96 -15.91
CA VAL A 84 18.54 -7.03 -16.29
C VAL A 84 19.21 -6.04 -17.23
N GLY A 85 18.97 -6.25 -18.50
CA GLY A 85 19.80 -5.79 -19.59
C GLY A 85 19.23 -6.53 -20.78
N GLN A 86 18.11 -6.00 -21.27
CA GLN A 86 17.18 -6.59 -22.25
C GLN A 86 16.06 -7.44 -21.64
N SER A 87 15.01 -6.76 -21.17
CA SER A 87 13.67 -7.35 -21.04
C SER A 87 12.65 -6.22 -21.10
N GLU A 88 12.09 -6.03 -22.29
CA GLU A 88 10.87 -5.28 -22.52
C GLU A 88 9.75 -5.85 -21.62
N PHE A 89 9.35 -5.05 -20.62
CA PHE A 89 8.04 -5.15 -19.93
C PHE A 89 7.80 -6.25 -18.91
N GLY A 90 8.83 -7.00 -18.48
CA GLY A 90 8.62 -8.10 -17.55
C GLY A 90 7.79 -9.24 -18.17
N LEU A 91 7.71 -9.27 -19.51
CA LEU A 91 7.23 -10.39 -20.29
C LEU A 91 8.43 -11.27 -20.69
N PRO A 92 8.26 -12.59 -20.71
CA PRO A 92 9.21 -13.51 -21.34
C PRO A 92 9.10 -13.36 -22.86
N ILE A 93 10.12 -12.75 -23.47
CA ILE A 93 10.27 -12.74 -24.94
C ILE A 93 10.57 -14.16 -25.39
N GLU A 94 9.85 -14.63 -26.42
CA GLU A 94 10.11 -15.89 -27.10
C GLU A 94 11.54 -15.93 -27.68
N SER A 95 12.15 -17.10 -27.54
CA SER A 95 13.49 -17.43 -27.99
C SER A 95 13.74 -17.10 -29.48
N SER A 96 14.71 -16.23 -29.74
CA SER A 96 15.53 -16.29 -30.96
C SER A 96 17.01 -16.29 -30.56
N HIS A 97 17.76 -17.24 -31.15
CA HIS A 97 19.13 -17.59 -30.80
C HIS A 97 20.12 -16.40 -30.85
N PRO A 98 21.23 -16.45 -30.08
CA PRO A 98 22.19 -15.36 -30.02
C PRO A 98 23.15 -15.45 -31.22
N SER A 99 23.24 -14.40 -32.01
CA SER A 99 24.30 -14.25 -33.00
C SER A 99 24.62 -12.78 -33.17
N THR A 100 25.40 -12.23 -32.23
CA THR A 100 26.36 -11.14 -32.48
C THR A 100 27.18 -10.89 -31.20
N PRO A 101 28.52 -10.79 -31.28
CA PRO A 101 29.36 -10.51 -30.12
C PRO A 101 29.36 -9.00 -29.83
N GLY A 102 28.81 -8.59 -28.69
CA GLY A 102 28.83 -7.21 -28.21
C GLY A 102 30.15 -6.86 -27.52
N THR A 103 30.81 -5.81 -28.01
CA THR A 103 32.05 -5.17 -27.54
C THR A 103 31.96 -4.67 -26.08
N PRO A 104 33.10 -4.52 -25.35
CA PRO A 104 33.11 -4.31 -23.91
C PRO A 104 32.71 -2.88 -23.51
N ALA A 105 31.72 -2.75 -22.63
CA ALA A 105 31.34 -1.49 -22.01
C ALA A 105 32.36 -1.07 -20.92
N GLY A 106 32.65 0.24 -20.87
CA GLY A 106 33.63 0.88 -19.99
C GLY A 106 33.29 0.94 -18.49
N PRO A 107 34.18 1.53 -17.66
CA PRO A 107 34.34 1.16 -16.25
C PRO A 107 33.35 1.74 -15.22
N GLU A 108 32.25 2.40 -15.61
CA GLU A 108 31.44 3.20 -14.67
C GLU A 108 29.92 2.98 -14.78
N GLY A 109 29.47 1.72 -14.82
CA GLY A 109 28.06 1.37 -14.69
C GLY A 109 27.85 0.25 -13.66
N PHE A 110 27.23 0.56 -12.52
CA PHE A 110 26.89 -0.44 -11.51
C PHE A 110 25.68 -1.28 -11.97
N SER A 111 25.90 -2.51 -12.44
CA SER A 111 24.82 -3.49 -12.62
C SER A 111 24.56 -4.24 -11.32
N ARG A 112 23.41 -4.02 -10.68
CA ARG A 112 22.94 -4.79 -9.51
C ARG A 112 21.87 -5.77 -9.95
N VAL A 113 21.88 -6.98 -9.40
CA VAL A 113 20.94 -8.05 -9.74
C VAL A 113 20.35 -8.59 -8.43
N HIS A 114 19.06 -8.30 -8.21
CA HIS A 114 18.33 -8.73 -7.00
C HIS A 114 17.60 -10.05 -7.23
N SER A 115 17.36 -10.81 -6.16
CA SER A 115 16.51 -12.00 -6.23
C SER A 115 15.03 -11.58 -6.29
N ILE A 116 14.22 -12.25 -7.12
CA ILE A 116 12.82 -11.85 -7.42
C ILE A 116 11.90 -11.88 -6.19
N SER A 117 12.19 -12.72 -5.18
CA SER A 117 11.48 -12.72 -3.89
C SER A 117 12.22 -11.99 -2.76
N ASP A 118 13.42 -11.47 -3.04
CA ASP A 118 14.28 -10.89 -2.02
C ASP A 118 15.15 -9.77 -2.61
N MET A 119 14.63 -8.56 -2.44
CA MET A 119 15.23 -7.31 -2.88
C MET A 119 16.47 -6.91 -2.06
N SER A 120 16.77 -7.61 -0.96
CA SER A 120 17.97 -7.33 -0.13
C SER A 120 19.26 -7.96 -0.66
N TYR A 121 19.14 -8.85 -1.66
CA TYR A 121 20.28 -9.60 -2.17
C TYR A 121 21.23 -8.74 -3.00
N LEU A 122 22.53 -8.77 -2.65
CA LEU A 122 23.70 -8.17 -3.33
C LEU A 122 23.81 -6.62 -3.31
N ASN A 123 24.34 -6.10 -2.20
CA ASN A 123 25.00 -4.78 -2.17
C ASN A 123 26.54 -4.85 -2.33
N ALA A 124 27.13 -6.05 -2.34
CA ALA A 124 28.58 -6.24 -2.42
C ALA A 124 29.02 -6.67 -3.84
N ARG A 125 30.06 -5.98 -4.34
CA ARG A 125 30.69 -6.20 -5.66
C ARG A 125 31.26 -7.62 -5.79
N THR A 126 30.71 -8.42 -6.69
CA THR A 126 31.41 -9.61 -7.24
C THR A 126 31.22 -9.69 -8.75
N LYS A 127 32.34 -9.81 -9.48
CA LYS A 127 32.41 -9.80 -10.96
C LYS A 127 31.99 -11.13 -11.61
N ASP A 128 31.73 -12.17 -10.82
CA ASP A 128 31.20 -13.47 -11.26
C ASP A 128 30.06 -13.90 -10.33
N GLU A 129 28.82 -13.92 -10.82
CA GLU A 129 27.70 -14.50 -10.11
C GLU A 129 27.75 -16.03 -10.20
N PRO A 130 27.69 -16.78 -9.08
CA PRO A 130 27.54 -18.23 -9.12
C PRO A 130 26.18 -18.61 -9.72
N THR A 131 26.17 -19.60 -10.61
CA THR A 131 24.92 -20.21 -11.10
C THR A 131 24.13 -20.78 -9.93
N ARG A 132 22.83 -20.51 -9.90
CA ARG A 132 21.94 -21.03 -8.86
C ARG A 132 21.40 -22.36 -9.31
N LYS A 133 21.37 -23.33 -8.41
CA LYS A 133 20.80 -24.66 -8.65
C LYS A 133 19.41 -24.75 -8.00
N GLY A 134 18.44 -25.25 -8.75
CA GLY A 134 17.10 -25.57 -8.30
C GLY A 134 16.88 -27.08 -8.30
N ALA A 135 16.04 -27.60 -7.39
CA ALA A 135 15.55 -28.97 -7.42
C ALA A 135 14.04 -29.02 -7.13
N VAL A 136 13.28 -29.86 -7.85
CA VAL A 136 11.87 -30.16 -7.57
C VAL A 136 11.70 -31.65 -7.38
N ILE A 137 10.93 -32.03 -6.36
CA ILE A 137 10.65 -33.40 -5.98
C ILE A 137 9.13 -33.61 -5.93
N PRO A 138 8.58 -34.61 -6.63
CA PRO A 138 7.18 -34.98 -6.48
C PRO A 138 7.02 -35.96 -5.29
N VAL A 139 5.98 -35.75 -4.48
CA VAL A 139 5.63 -36.58 -3.32
C VAL A 139 4.13 -36.84 -3.33
N GLN A 140 3.68 -38.04 -2.96
CA GLN A 140 2.26 -38.35 -2.95
C GLN A 140 1.54 -37.74 -1.75
N TYR A 141 2.08 -37.95 -0.55
CA TYR A 141 1.54 -37.47 0.72
C TYR A 141 2.60 -36.75 1.56
N ILE A 142 2.16 -35.92 2.51
CA ILE A 142 3.06 -35.12 3.37
C ILE A 142 4.01 -36.01 4.21
N ASP A 143 3.56 -37.19 4.64
CA ASP A 143 4.35 -38.09 5.49
C ASP A 143 5.56 -38.69 4.76
N GLU A 144 5.51 -38.77 3.42
CA GLU A 144 6.60 -39.29 2.60
C GLU A 144 7.70 -38.23 2.38
N ILE A 145 7.47 -36.97 2.74
CA ILE A 145 8.43 -35.88 2.45
C ILE A 145 9.80 -36.16 3.06
N GLU A 146 9.88 -36.72 4.27
CA GLU A 146 11.15 -36.95 4.98
C GLU A 146 12.11 -37.85 4.18
N GLU A 147 11.62 -38.97 3.64
CA GLU A 147 12.45 -39.89 2.86
C GLU A 147 12.90 -39.24 1.55
N TYR A 148 12.02 -38.46 0.91
CA TYR A 148 12.25 -37.89 -0.42
C TYR A 148 13.14 -36.65 -0.36
N LEU A 149 13.08 -35.88 0.73
CA LEU A 149 13.86 -34.67 0.94
C LEU A 149 15.35 -34.99 1.09
N SER A 150 15.69 -36.03 1.87
CA SER A 150 17.09 -36.47 2.05
C SER A 150 17.78 -36.75 0.70
N LYS A 151 17.14 -37.55 -0.17
CA LYS A 151 17.64 -37.90 -1.51
C LYS A 151 17.83 -36.68 -2.41
N ALA A 152 16.95 -35.68 -2.31
CA ALA A 152 17.09 -34.46 -3.10
C ALA A 152 18.19 -33.52 -2.60
N LEU A 153 18.45 -33.52 -1.30
CA LEU A 153 19.55 -32.73 -0.73
C LEU A 153 20.92 -33.23 -1.17
N GLU A 154 21.05 -34.52 -1.50
CA GLU A 154 22.29 -35.10 -2.05
C GLU A 154 22.72 -34.46 -3.38
N VAL A 155 21.76 -34.00 -4.19
CA VAL A 155 22.00 -33.44 -5.52
C VAL A 155 22.62 -32.03 -5.47
N PHE A 156 22.51 -31.34 -4.33
CA PHE A 156 23.15 -30.03 -4.12
C PHE A 156 24.61 -30.19 -3.70
N PRO A 157 25.55 -29.37 -4.20
CA PRO A 157 26.95 -29.44 -3.77
C PRO A 157 27.10 -29.04 -2.28
N LEU A 158 27.91 -29.79 -1.53
CA LEU A 158 28.28 -29.43 -0.15
C LEU A 158 29.13 -28.16 -0.11
N ALA A 159 28.84 -27.26 0.86
CA ALA A 159 29.63 -26.07 1.11
C ALA A 159 31.12 -26.42 1.32
N GLY A 160 31.99 -25.94 0.41
CA GLY A 160 33.44 -26.17 0.45
C GLY A 160 34.00 -27.09 -0.66
N SER A 161 33.15 -27.71 -1.48
CA SER A 161 33.62 -28.48 -2.65
C SER A 161 33.83 -27.56 -3.85
N HIS A 162 35.01 -26.93 -3.95
CA HIS A 162 35.49 -26.34 -5.19
C HIS A 162 36.78 -27.04 -5.65
N GLY A 163 36.68 -27.76 -6.78
CA GLY A 163 37.77 -27.84 -7.76
C GLY A 163 38.79 -28.97 -7.64
N GLY A 164 38.37 -30.22 -7.39
CA GLY A 164 39.23 -31.38 -7.62
C GLY A 164 39.12 -31.90 -9.04
N LYS A 165 39.97 -31.42 -9.96
CA LYS A 165 40.14 -32.01 -11.30
C LYS A 165 40.31 -33.53 -11.17
N GLN A 166 39.61 -34.29 -12.02
CA GLN A 166 39.96 -35.67 -12.36
C GLN A 166 41.48 -35.77 -12.55
N ARG A 167 42.14 -36.54 -11.69
CA ARG A 167 43.50 -37.02 -11.93
C ARG A 167 43.43 -38.54 -11.95
N GLY A 168 43.92 -39.08 -13.06
CA GLY A 168 43.74 -40.47 -13.46
C GLY A 168 44.36 -41.51 -12.52
N SER A 169 43.95 -42.73 -12.81
CA SER A 169 44.48 -44.01 -12.35
C SER A 169 45.94 -44.01 -11.87
N ASN A 170 46.15 -44.38 -10.61
CA ASN A 170 47.08 -45.46 -10.29
C ASN A 170 46.83 -46.02 -8.87
N ALA A 171 46.95 -47.34 -8.77
CA ALA A 171 46.70 -48.15 -7.59
C ALA A 171 47.67 -47.86 -6.42
N GLY A 172 47.16 -48.04 -5.19
CA GLY A 172 47.93 -48.09 -3.95
C GLY A 172 47.05 -48.46 -2.77
N LEU A 173 47.11 -49.72 -2.35
CA LEU A 173 46.47 -50.26 -1.15
C LEU A 173 46.95 -49.52 0.10
N MET A 174 46.04 -48.87 0.83
CA MET A 174 45.99 -48.83 2.30
C MET A 174 44.64 -48.26 2.75
N ALA A 175 43.86 -49.07 3.46
CA ALA A 175 42.63 -48.65 4.11
C ALA A 175 43.00 -47.87 5.39
N ASP A 176 42.84 -46.54 5.35
CA ASP A 176 42.99 -45.69 6.53
C ASP A 176 41.68 -45.68 7.34
N LEU A 177 41.74 -46.29 8.52
CA LEU A 177 40.65 -46.59 9.45
C LEU A 177 40.30 -45.39 10.36
N SER A 178 40.24 -44.17 9.81
CA SER A 178 39.83 -42.96 10.57
C SER A 178 38.51 -42.37 10.06
N ARG A 179 37.41 -43.10 10.24
CA ARG A 179 36.06 -42.53 10.21
C ARG A 179 35.56 -42.34 11.64
N GLN A 180 35.53 -41.09 12.11
CA GLN A 180 34.44 -40.52 12.93
C GLN A 180 34.83 -39.12 13.40
N ARG A 181 34.66 -38.12 12.54
CA ARG A 181 34.26 -36.78 12.97
C ARG A 181 33.13 -36.34 12.06
N LYS A 182 31.93 -36.18 12.63
CA LYS A 182 30.85 -35.40 12.00
C LYS A 182 31.47 -34.09 11.51
N PRO A 183 31.33 -33.68 10.24
CA PRO A 183 31.75 -32.36 9.83
C PRO A 183 30.95 -31.35 10.64
N THR A 184 31.63 -30.55 11.46
CA THR A 184 31.03 -29.36 12.07
C THR A 184 30.52 -28.47 10.95
N ALA A 185 29.21 -28.20 10.93
CA ALA A 185 28.59 -27.30 9.97
C ALA A 185 29.33 -25.96 9.95
N PRO A 186 29.68 -25.41 8.76
CA PRO A 186 30.31 -24.12 8.67
C PRO A 186 29.35 -23.06 9.23
N LYS A 187 29.83 -22.22 10.16
CA LYS A 187 29.09 -21.02 10.56
C LYS A 187 29.05 -20.07 9.37
N ILE A 188 27.86 -19.90 8.79
CA ILE A 188 27.61 -18.95 7.72
C ILE A 188 27.22 -17.63 8.40
N ASP A 189 28.12 -16.63 8.34
CA ASP A 189 27.95 -15.33 9.01
C ASP A 189 27.05 -14.35 8.24
N SER A 190 26.61 -14.67 7.01
CA SER A 190 25.71 -13.81 6.22
C SER A 190 24.67 -14.56 5.39
N THR A 191 23.45 -14.02 5.31
CA THR A 191 22.32 -14.54 4.51
C THR A 191 22.61 -14.59 3.00
N ASP A 192 23.67 -13.91 2.56
CA ASP A 192 24.04 -13.71 1.16
C ASP A 192 24.81 -14.90 0.53
N GLU A 193 25.19 -15.92 1.31
CA GLU A 193 25.88 -17.13 0.79
C GLU A 193 24.92 -18.24 0.32
N LEU A 194 23.62 -18.11 0.58
CA LEU A 194 22.61 -19.10 0.22
C LEU A 194 22.06 -18.83 -1.20
N THR A 195 22.27 -19.76 -2.13
CA THR A 195 21.94 -19.57 -3.56
C THR A 195 20.95 -20.59 -4.12
N ALA A 196 20.86 -21.78 -3.52
CA ALA A 196 20.04 -22.88 -4.03
C ALA A 196 18.56 -22.74 -3.68
N VAL A 197 17.68 -23.36 -4.48
CA VAL A 197 16.22 -23.38 -4.27
C VAL A 197 15.72 -24.82 -4.33
N CYS A 198 14.90 -25.23 -3.38
CA CYS A 198 14.28 -26.55 -3.37
C CYS A 198 12.76 -26.40 -3.32
N ASN A 199 12.06 -27.10 -4.21
CA ASN A 199 10.60 -27.13 -4.23
C ASN A 199 10.13 -28.59 -4.02
N VAL A 200 9.17 -28.80 -3.13
CA VAL A 200 8.58 -30.10 -2.84
C VAL A 200 7.13 -30.06 -3.30
N ALA A 201 6.80 -30.87 -4.30
CA ALA A 201 5.50 -30.90 -4.95
C ALA A 201 4.67 -32.06 -4.40
N VAL A 202 3.70 -31.75 -3.54
CA VAL A 202 2.80 -32.73 -2.92
C VAL A 202 1.53 -32.86 -3.75
N LYS A 203 1.17 -34.09 -4.14
CA LYS A 203 -0.04 -34.38 -4.93
C LYS A 203 -1.31 -34.05 -4.16
N ASP A 204 -1.42 -34.56 -2.93
CA ASP A 204 -2.60 -34.40 -2.09
C ASP A 204 -2.17 -34.08 -0.65
N ALA A 205 -2.59 -32.92 -0.17
CA ALA A 205 -2.34 -32.50 1.22
C ALA A 205 -3.37 -33.05 2.21
N GLU A 206 -4.44 -33.71 1.74
CA GLU A 206 -5.56 -34.31 2.50
C GLU A 206 -6.42 -33.32 3.31
N SER A 207 -5.80 -32.28 3.88
CA SER A 207 -6.44 -31.17 4.59
C SER A 207 -6.39 -29.88 3.76
N LEU A 208 -7.39 -29.02 3.97
CA LEU A 208 -7.44 -27.65 3.43
C LEU A 208 -7.01 -26.61 4.47
N ASP A 209 -6.79 -27.02 5.73
CA ASP A 209 -6.50 -26.10 6.83
C ASP A 209 -5.00 -25.78 6.93
N ASP A 210 -4.66 -24.52 6.65
CA ASP A 210 -3.29 -24.00 6.68
C ASP A 210 -2.52 -24.29 8.00
N PRO A 211 -3.07 -24.07 9.22
CA PRO A 211 -2.35 -24.33 10.47
C PRO A 211 -2.06 -25.83 10.68
N GLU A 212 -2.92 -26.72 10.22
CA GLU A 212 -2.69 -28.17 10.32
C GLU A 212 -1.54 -28.61 9.43
N ILE A 213 -1.53 -28.13 8.18
CA ILE A 213 -0.43 -28.40 7.23
C ILE A 213 0.90 -27.84 7.78
N LEU A 214 0.90 -26.62 8.30
CA LEU A 214 2.10 -26.03 8.90
C LEU A 214 2.59 -26.80 10.12
N ALA A 215 1.69 -27.30 10.97
CA ALA A 215 2.06 -28.12 12.12
C ALA A 215 2.77 -29.43 11.72
N ARG A 216 2.47 -29.97 10.53
CA ARG A 216 3.17 -31.13 9.95
C ARG A 216 4.49 -30.76 9.27
N LEU A 217 4.57 -29.61 8.60
CA LEU A 217 5.77 -29.18 7.87
C LEU A 217 6.89 -28.65 8.79
N ILE A 218 6.55 -27.92 9.86
CA ILE A 218 7.56 -27.29 10.75
C ILE A 218 8.52 -28.33 11.39
N PRO A 219 8.06 -29.47 11.92
CA PRO A 219 8.95 -30.53 12.43
C PRO A 219 9.96 -31.02 11.38
N ILE A 220 9.48 -31.30 10.16
CA ILE A 220 10.30 -31.79 9.04
C ILE A 220 11.41 -30.76 8.71
N VAL A 221 11.05 -29.47 8.58
CA VAL A 221 12.02 -28.42 8.27
C VAL A 221 13.06 -28.24 9.40
N ASN A 222 12.64 -28.38 10.66
CA ASN A 222 13.54 -28.27 11.81
C ASN A 222 14.55 -29.42 11.88
N GLU A 223 14.15 -30.65 11.51
CA GLU A 223 15.04 -31.80 11.48
C GLU A 223 16.11 -31.66 10.39
N TYR A 224 15.73 -31.25 9.17
CA TYR A 224 16.64 -31.10 8.03
C TYR A 224 17.36 -29.75 7.96
N LYS A 225 17.19 -28.89 8.98
CA LYS A 225 17.75 -27.53 9.01
C LYS A 225 19.27 -27.48 8.84
N GLU A 226 20.01 -28.36 9.51
CA GLU A 226 21.47 -28.39 9.41
C GLU A 226 21.93 -28.80 8.01
N GLU A 227 21.22 -29.74 7.36
CA GLU A 227 21.55 -30.22 6.03
C GLU A 227 21.22 -29.17 4.96
N LEU A 228 20.06 -28.52 5.04
CA LEU A 228 19.68 -27.41 4.17
C LEU A 228 20.72 -26.28 4.21
N LEU A 229 21.22 -25.96 5.40
CA LEU A 229 22.26 -24.95 5.60
C LEU A 229 23.60 -25.39 4.99
N ALA A 230 24.01 -26.64 5.21
CA ALA A 230 25.24 -27.21 4.65
C ALA A 230 25.26 -27.25 3.11
N ARG A 231 24.08 -27.38 2.49
CA ARG A 231 23.86 -27.38 1.03
C ARG A 231 23.58 -25.98 0.45
N ARG A 232 23.64 -24.92 1.27
CA ARG A 232 23.40 -23.52 0.88
C ARG A 232 22.02 -23.27 0.25
N VAL A 233 21.01 -24.01 0.70
CA VAL A 233 19.62 -23.84 0.25
C VAL A 233 19.05 -22.56 0.84
N ARG A 234 18.65 -21.62 -0.01
CA ARG A 234 18.07 -20.35 0.44
C ARG A 234 16.59 -20.45 0.76
N ARG A 235 15.86 -21.16 -0.10
CA ARG A 235 14.40 -21.25 -0.06
C ARG A 235 13.98 -22.71 -0.24
N LEU A 236 13.09 -23.15 0.63
CA LEU A 236 12.40 -24.43 0.54
C LEU A 236 10.90 -24.13 0.39
N THR A 237 10.31 -24.52 -0.74
CA THR A 237 8.89 -24.26 -1.04
C THR A 237 8.12 -25.57 -1.08
N PHE A 238 7.04 -25.69 -0.31
CA PHE A 238 6.09 -26.80 -0.42
C PHE A 238 4.90 -26.37 -1.26
N ILE A 239 4.58 -27.17 -2.28
CA ILE A 239 3.45 -26.99 -3.18
C ILE A 239 2.42 -28.06 -2.81
N CYS A 240 1.31 -27.66 -2.21
CA CYS A 240 0.27 -28.54 -1.74
C CYS A 240 -0.90 -28.53 -2.74
N GLY A 241 -0.98 -29.57 -3.57
CA GLY A 241 -2.09 -29.80 -4.49
C GLY A 241 -3.37 -30.26 -3.79
N HIS A 242 -4.50 -30.04 -4.46
CA HIS A 242 -5.81 -30.57 -4.06
C HIS A 242 -6.48 -31.27 -5.24
N LYS A 243 -7.25 -32.32 -4.95
CA LYS A 243 -8.00 -33.07 -5.97
C LYS A 243 -9.12 -32.25 -6.61
N ASP A 244 -9.64 -31.25 -5.90
CA ASP A 244 -10.79 -30.44 -6.32
C ASP A 244 -10.46 -29.39 -7.40
N GLY A 245 -9.20 -29.30 -7.84
CA GLY A 245 -8.76 -28.32 -8.84
C GLY A 245 -8.69 -26.88 -8.29
N THR A 246 -8.70 -26.71 -6.97
CA THR A 246 -8.42 -25.44 -6.32
C THR A 246 -6.95 -25.07 -6.50
N TYR A 247 -6.64 -23.76 -6.48
CA TYR A 247 -5.28 -23.29 -6.65
C TYR A 247 -4.37 -23.86 -5.53
N PRO A 248 -3.19 -24.43 -5.85
CA PRO A 248 -2.36 -25.11 -4.86
C PRO A 248 -1.90 -24.14 -3.75
N GLY A 249 -1.74 -24.68 -2.54
CA GLY A 249 -1.16 -23.95 -1.42
C GLY A 249 0.36 -23.89 -1.55
N TYR A 250 0.98 -22.75 -1.22
CA TYR A 250 2.42 -22.58 -1.26
C TYR A 250 2.93 -22.16 0.11
N TYR A 251 3.88 -22.91 0.67
CA TYR A 251 4.52 -22.62 1.95
C TYR A 251 6.02 -22.49 1.74
N THR A 252 6.57 -21.30 1.96
CA THR A 252 7.98 -21.03 1.69
C THR A 252 8.75 -20.78 2.98
N PHE A 253 9.81 -21.55 3.21
CA PHE A 253 10.71 -21.39 4.34
C PHE A 253 12.02 -20.76 3.87
N ARG A 254 12.50 -19.74 4.60
CA ARG A 254 13.67 -18.95 4.22
C ARG A 254 14.84 -19.15 5.19
N GLY A 255 16.01 -19.53 4.66
CA GLY A 255 17.23 -19.63 5.45
C GLY A 255 17.71 -18.26 5.98
N PRO A 256 18.55 -18.22 7.03
CA PRO A 256 19.24 -19.34 7.67
C PRO A 256 18.43 -20.01 8.81
N ALA A 257 17.42 -19.32 9.33
CA ALA A 257 16.57 -19.88 10.39
C ALA A 257 15.56 -20.92 9.87
N TYR A 258 15.23 -20.87 8.56
CA TYR A 258 14.16 -21.63 7.92
C TYR A 258 12.82 -21.45 8.62
N GLU A 259 12.53 -20.20 9.00
CA GLU A 259 11.19 -19.80 9.43
C GLU A 259 10.30 -19.60 8.19
N GLU A 260 9.01 -19.85 8.35
CA GLU A 260 8.04 -19.65 7.27
C GLU A 260 7.89 -18.17 6.95
N ASP A 261 8.06 -17.83 5.67
CA ASP A 261 7.80 -16.50 5.16
C ASP A 261 6.33 -16.38 4.81
N SER A 262 5.52 -16.07 5.82
CA SER A 262 4.08 -15.89 5.67
C SER A 262 3.69 -14.86 4.59
N SER A 263 4.58 -13.91 4.25
CA SER A 263 4.29 -12.85 3.27
C SER A 263 4.11 -13.37 1.83
N ILE A 264 4.62 -14.55 1.51
CA ILE A 264 4.51 -15.17 0.19
C ILE A 264 3.71 -16.48 0.24
N ARG A 265 2.80 -16.63 1.21
CA ARG A 265 1.93 -17.81 1.29
C ARG A 265 0.95 -17.85 0.12
N HIS A 266 0.66 -19.06 -0.35
CA HIS A 266 -0.28 -19.36 -1.46
C HIS A 266 0.12 -18.73 -2.81
N ILE A 267 1.35 -18.25 -2.93
CA ILE A 267 1.92 -17.80 -4.20
C ILE A 267 3.30 -18.41 -4.43
N GLU A 268 3.54 -18.80 -5.67
CA GLU A 268 4.86 -19.25 -6.11
C GLU A 268 5.91 -18.14 -5.90
N PRO A 269 7.06 -18.41 -5.23
CA PRO A 269 8.10 -17.41 -5.00
C PRO A 269 8.67 -16.78 -6.27
N ALA A 270 8.64 -17.50 -7.39
CA ALA A 270 9.03 -16.96 -8.69
C ALA A 270 8.00 -15.97 -9.27
N LEU A 271 6.74 -16.03 -8.84
CA LEU A 271 5.67 -15.10 -9.22
C LEU A 271 5.45 -13.99 -8.19
N ALA A 272 6.04 -14.07 -7.00
CA ALA A 272 5.89 -13.10 -5.92
C ALA A 272 6.23 -11.64 -6.34
N PHE A 273 7.12 -11.43 -7.34
CA PHE A 273 7.39 -10.08 -7.86
C PHE A 273 6.17 -9.41 -8.48
N GLN A 274 5.22 -10.20 -9.02
CA GLN A 274 4.01 -9.67 -9.62
C GLN A 274 3.12 -8.96 -8.59
N LEU A 275 3.28 -9.25 -7.29
CA LEU A 275 2.57 -8.57 -6.20
C LEU A 275 3.27 -7.27 -5.74
N GLU A 276 4.53 -7.06 -6.15
CA GLU A 276 5.34 -5.89 -5.81
C GLU A 276 5.48 -5.61 -4.31
N LEU A 277 5.68 -6.65 -3.51
CA LEU A 277 5.82 -6.54 -2.06
C LEU A 277 6.95 -5.58 -1.63
N GLY A 278 7.95 -5.36 -2.48
CA GLY A 278 9.03 -4.39 -2.24
C GLY A 278 8.54 -2.95 -2.02
N ARG A 279 7.38 -2.58 -2.58
CA ARG A 279 6.80 -1.25 -2.38
C ARG A 279 6.20 -1.06 -0.97
N LEU A 280 6.02 -2.14 -0.21
CA LEU A 280 5.56 -2.11 1.18
C LEU A 280 6.72 -2.04 2.19
N SER A 281 7.96 -1.79 1.75
CA SER A 281 9.16 -1.79 2.61
C SER A 281 9.11 -0.87 3.83
N LYS A 282 8.32 0.21 3.79
CA LYS A 282 8.09 1.14 4.91
C LYS A 282 7.07 0.64 5.94
N PHE A 283 6.47 -0.54 5.74
CA PHE A 283 5.46 -1.12 6.61
C PHE A 283 5.95 -2.45 7.18
N ASN A 284 5.45 -2.80 8.36
CA ASN A 284 5.49 -4.14 8.90
C ASN A 284 4.24 -4.86 8.40
N ILE A 285 4.43 -5.84 7.52
CA ILE A 285 3.34 -6.57 6.88
C ILE A 285 3.05 -7.87 7.64
N LYS A 286 1.77 -8.16 7.81
CA LYS A 286 1.25 -9.43 8.30
C LYS A 286 0.14 -9.88 7.34
N PRO A 287 0.28 -11.05 6.69
CA PRO A 287 -0.77 -11.55 5.80
C PRO A 287 -2.03 -11.90 6.60
N VAL A 288 -3.19 -11.66 6.00
CA VAL A 288 -4.50 -12.12 6.46
C VAL A 288 -5.01 -13.07 5.40
N PHE A 289 -5.23 -14.32 5.79
CA PHE A 289 -5.62 -15.38 4.87
C PHE A 289 -7.10 -15.25 4.49
N THR A 290 -7.38 -15.43 3.21
CA THR A 290 -8.71 -15.38 2.61
C THR A 290 -9.03 -16.73 1.98
N GLU A 291 -10.31 -17.06 1.85
CA GLU A 291 -10.76 -18.30 1.19
C GLU A 291 -10.26 -18.37 -0.27
N ASN A 292 -10.29 -17.23 -0.97
CA ASN A 292 -9.74 -17.14 -2.31
C ASN A 292 -8.22 -16.93 -2.27
N ARG A 293 -7.47 -17.95 -2.70
CA ARG A 293 -5.99 -17.97 -2.70
C ARG A 293 -5.33 -17.06 -3.73
N ASN A 294 -6.10 -16.49 -4.68
CA ASN A 294 -5.57 -15.51 -5.64
C ASN A 294 -5.47 -14.09 -5.07
N ILE A 295 -6.16 -13.83 -3.95
CA ILE A 295 -6.20 -12.55 -3.28
C ILE A 295 -5.30 -12.64 -2.06
N HIS A 296 -4.40 -11.68 -1.90
CA HIS A 296 -3.51 -11.60 -0.75
C HIS A 296 -3.76 -10.28 -0.04
N ILE A 297 -4.29 -10.34 1.17
CA ILE A 297 -4.53 -9.17 2.01
C ILE A 297 -3.40 -9.09 3.04
N TYR A 298 -2.79 -7.91 3.16
CA TYR A 298 -1.73 -7.64 4.12
C TYR A 298 -2.18 -6.55 5.09
N GLU A 299 -2.25 -6.90 6.37
CA GLU A 299 -2.28 -5.94 7.47
C GLU A 299 -0.90 -5.29 7.55
N ALA A 300 -0.84 -3.99 7.32
CA ALA A 300 0.39 -3.22 7.28
C ALA A 300 0.38 -2.12 8.34
N ILE A 301 1.40 -2.12 9.19
CA ILE A 301 1.61 -1.09 10.21
C ILE A 301 2.83 -0.25 9.83
N GLY A 302 2.67 1.07 9.78
CA GLY A 302 3.74 1.99 9.38
C GLY A 302 4.95 1.93 10.30
N LYS A 303 6.16 1.74 9.73
CA LYS A 303 7.40 1.80 10.51
C LYS A 303 7.61 3.23 11.01
N GLY A 304 7.60 3.39 12.34
CA GLY A 304 7.73 4.69 13.02
C GLY A 304 6.40 5.40 13.33
N VAL A 305 5.26 4.90 12.83
CA VAL A 305 3.92 5.43 13.16
C VAL A 305 2.96 4.26 13.36
N GLU A 306 2.84 3.79 14.61
CA GLU A 306 1.98 2.63 14.94
C GLU A 306 0.49 2.89 14.71
N ASN A 307 0.06 4.17 14.76
CA ASN A 307 -1.29 4.59 14.42
C ASN A 307 -1.62 4.50 12.92
N ASP A 308 -0.64 4.18 12.07
CA ASP A 308 -0.83 3.99 10.63
C ASP A 308 -1.05 2.50 10.32
N LYS A 309 -2.28 2.04 10.57
CA LYS A 309 -2.74 0.70 10.23
C LYS A 309 -3.52 0.71 8.93
N ARG A 310 -3.14 -0.14 7.97
CA ARG A 310 -3.80 -0.25 6.65
C ARG A 310 -3.94 -1.69 6.22
N TYR A 311 -4.92 -1.95 5.36
CA TYR A 311 -4.98 -3.19 4.60
C TYR A 311 -4.55 -2.93 3.16
N PHE A 312 -3.49 -3.61 2.74
CA PHE A 312 -3.05 -3.65 1.34
C PHE A 312 -3.54 -4.96 0.73
N THR A 313 -4.47 -4.86 -0.21
CA THR A 313 -4.92 -6.02 -0.99
C THR A 313 -4.11 -6.08 -2.28
N ARG A 314 -3.49 -7.22 -2.56
CA ARG A 314 -2.77 -7.52 -3.79
C ARG A 314 -3.45 -8.68 -4.49
N ALA A 315 -3.76 -8.52 -5.76
CA ALA A 315 -4.35 -9.58 -6.55
C ALA A 315 -3.69 -9.66 -7.94
N VAL A 316 -3.53 -10.88 -8.44
CA VAL A 316 -3.04 -11.14 -9.79
C VAL A 316 -4.17 -11.75 -10.59
N VAL A 317 -4.57 -11.08 -11.67
CA VAL A 317 -5.55 -11.61 -12.62
C VAL A 317 -4.81 -12.49 -13.62
N ARG A 318 -5.12 -13.79 -13.57
CA ARG A 318 -4.70 -14.77 -14.57
C ARG A 318 -5.88 -15.02 -15.48
N PRO A 319 -5.71 -14.96 -16.81
CA PRO A 319 -6.85 -15.10 -17.70
C PRO A 319 -7.38 -16.53 -17.65
N GLY A 320 -8.71 -16.65 -17.57
CA GLY A 320 -9.43 -17.89 -17.86
C GLY A 320 -9.63 -18.06 -19.37
N ARG A 321 -10.25 -19.16 -19.79
CA ARG A 321 -10.59 -19.41 -21.19
C ARG A 321 -11.60 -18.36 -21.69
N VAL A 322 -11.12 -17.38 -22.45
CA VAL A 322 -11.97 -16.38 -23.09
C VAL A 322 -12.79 -17.09 -24.16
N ARG A 323 -14.11 -16.87 -24.16
CA ARG A 323 -14.97 -17.32 -25.26
C ARG A 323 -14.75 -16.38 -26.44
N ASP A 324 -14.65 -16.93 -27.65
CA ASP A 324 -14.41 -16.15 -28.88
C ASP A 324 -15.52 -15.11 -29.16
N ASP A 325 -16.64 -15.20 -28.44
CA ASP A 325 -17.84 -14.37 -28.58
C ASP A 325 -17.76 -13.00 -27.86
N ILE A 326 -16.78 -12.79 -26.98
CA ILE A 326 -16.71 -11.61 -26.07
C ILE A 326 -15.54 -10.69 -26.47
N SER A 327 -15.78 -9.37 -26.47
CA SER A 327 -14.72 -8.38 -26.71
C SER A 327 -13.67 -8.41 -25.60
N THR A 328 -12.40 -8.16 -25.94
CA THR A 328 -11.29 -8.12 -24.98
C THR A 328 -11.50 -7.08 -23.87
N VAL A 329 -12.16 -5.97 -24.18
CA VAL A 329 -12.55 -4.93 -23.21
C VAL A 329 -13.60 -5.45 -22.23
N GLU A 330 -14.64 -6.09 -22.73
CA GLU A 330 -15.73 -6.64 -21.90
C GLU A 330 -15.23 -7.76 -20.98
N TYR A 331 -14.31 -8.59 -21.48
CA TYR A 331 -13.64 -9.60 -20.68
C TYR A 331 -12.85 -8.97 -19.52
N MET A 332 -12.04 -7.94 -19.80
CA MET A 332 -11.26 -7.23 -18.78
C MET A 332 -12.17 -6.62 -17.71
N ILE A 333 -13.27 -5.98 -18.12
CA ILE A 333 -14.26 -5.39 -17.20
C ILE A 333 -14.88 -6.48 -16.33
N SER A 334 -15.36 -7.57 -16.94
CA SER A 334 -16.02 -8.65 -16.19
C SER A 334 -15.08 -9.31 -15.19
N GLU A 335 -13.81 -9.53 -15.54
CA GLU A 335 -12.83 -10.09 -14.60
C GLU A 335 -12.43 -9.10 -13.51
N ALA A 336 -12.27 -7.81 -13.85
CA ALA A 336 -12.02 -6.77 -12.87
C ALA A 336 -13.16 -6.68 -11.85
N ASP A 337 -14.41 -6.73 -12.30
CA ASP A 337 -15.61 -6.66 -11.47
C ASP A 337 -15.74 -7.86 -10.54
N ARG A 338 -15.50 -9.08 -11.07
CA ARG A 338 -15.50 -10.31 -10.28
C ARG A 338 -14.46 -10.24 -9.16
N LEU A 339 -13.22 -9.94 -9.52
CA LEU A 339 -12.11 -9.86 -8.57
C LEU A 339 -12.31 -8.75 -7.53
N MET A 340 -12.88 -7.62 -7.92
CA MET A 340 -13.16 -6.53 -6.99
C MET A 340 -14.31 -6.85 -6.05
N THR A 341 -15.32 -7.57 -6.51
CA THR A 341 -16.38 -8.08 -5.63
C THR A 341 -15.78 -9.03 -4.59
N ASP A 342 -14.97 -10.00 -5.03
CA ASP A 342 -14.29 -10.95 -4.14
C ASP A 342 -13.38 -10.23 -3.11
N ILE A 343 -12.65 -9.20 -3.53
CA ILE A 343 -11.80 -8.39 -2.64
C ILE A 343 -12.64 -7.63 -1.60
N LEU A 344 -13.73 -6.98 -2.03
CA LEU A 344 -14.57 -6.21 -1.13
C LEU A 344 -15.29 -7.12 -0.13
N ASP A 345 -15.75 -8.30 -0.57
CA ASP A 345 -16.37 -9.30 0.30
C ASP A 345 -15.35 -9.83 1.33
N ALA A 346 -14.13 -10.13 0.91
CA ALA A 346 -13.04 -10.53 1.81
C ALA A 346 -12.70 -9.43 2.83
N LEU A 347 -12.66 -8.16 2.41
CA LEU A 347 -12.43 -7.03 3.30
C LEU A 347 -13.60 -6.78 4.26
N GLU A 348 -14.84 -7.05 3.85
CA GLU A 348 -16.02 -6.98 4.71
C GLU A 348 -15.97 -8.04 5.83
N ILE A 349 -15.52 -9.26 5.52
CA ILE A 349 -15.35 -10.34 6.50
C ILE A 349 -14.28 -9.99 7.54
N ILE A 350 -13.14 -9.43 7.10
CA ILE A 350 -12.05 -9.00 8.00
C ILE A 350 -12.51 -7.83 8.90
N GLY A 351 -13.34 -6.95 8.34
CA GLY A 351 -13.87 -5.77 9.02
C GLY A 351 -12.88 -4.61 9.15
N ASN A 352 -13.41 -3.44 9.50
CA ASN A 352 -12.63 -2.20 9.65
C ASN A 352 -12.02 -2.12 11.07
N ASN A 353 -10.87 -2.78 11.28
CA ASN A 353 -10.10 -2.77 12.54
C ASN A 353 -9.26 -1.49 12.73
N ASN A 354 -9.88 -0.31 12.76
CA ASN A 354 -9.22 1.01 12.81
C ASN A 354 -8.23 1.26 11.64
N SER A 355 -8.43 0.58 10.51
CA SER A 355 -7.63 0.79 9.31
C SER A 355 -8.01 2.11 8.62
N ASP A 356 -7.03 2.83 8.12
CA ASP A 356 -7.21 4.01 7.27
C ASP A 356 -6.39 3.86 5.98
N LEU A 357 -6.79 4.53 4.90
CA LEU A 357 -6.06 4.52 3.62
C LEU A 357 -5.82 3.09 3.06
N ASN A 358 -6.86 2.26 3.05
CA ASN A 358 -6.76 0.93 2.47
C ASN A 358 -6.46 1.05 0.96
N HIS A 359 -5.68 0.11 0.44
CA HIS A 359 -5.18 0.18 -0.94
C HIS A 359 -5.33 -1.16 -1.63
N ILE A 360 -5.84 -1.13 -2.86
CA ILE A 360 -6.01 -2.32 -3.69
C ILE A 360 -5.05 -2.22 -4.88
N PHE A 361 -4.30 -3.30 -5.15
CA PHE A 361 -3.44 -3.42 -6.32
C PHE A 361 -3.85 -4.64 -7.12
N ILE A 362 -4.11 -4.43 -8.41
CA ILE A 362 -4.53 -5.47 -9.35
C ILE A 362 -3.50 -5.52 -10.48
N ASN A 363 -2.89 -6.69 -10.68
CA ASN A 363 -1.95 -6.90 -11.77
C ASN A 363 -2.55 -7.86 -12.81
N PHE A 364 -2.77 -7.36 -14.02
CA PHE A 364 -3.16 -8.19 -15.16
C PHE A 364 -1.92 -8.79 -15.79
N SER A 365 -1.80 -10.13 -15.70
CA SER A 365 -0.72 -10.86 -16.36
C SER A 365 -0.80 -10.91 -17.90
N PRO A 366 -1.98 -10.97 -18.55
CA PRO A 366 -2.04 -11.09 -20.00
C PRO A 366 -1.83 -9.75 -20.70
N VAL A 367 -1.35 -9.85 -21.94
CA VAL A 367 -1.21 -8.72 -22.85
C VAL A 367 -2.52 -8.50 -23.59
N PHE A 368 -3.03 -7.28 -23.55
CA PHE A 368 -4.26 -6.88 -24.22
C PHE A 368 -3.98 -5.93 -25.39
N PRO A 369 -4.58 -6.17 -26.57
CA PRO A 369 -4.50 -5.26 -27.70
C PRO A 369 -5.46 -4.08 -27.54
N LEU A 370 -5.19 -3.24 -26.53
CA LEU A 370 -6.03 -2.11 -26.15
C LEU A 370 -5.24 -0.81 -26.14
N THR A 371 -5.90 0.28 -26.50
CA THR A 371 -5.32 1.62 -26.37
C THR A 371 -5.53 2.19 -24.96
N PRO A 372 -4.65 3.08 -24.46
CA PRO A 372 -4.79 3.64 -23.11
C PRO A 372 -6.11 4.41 -22.88
N LYS A 373 -6.70 4.99 -23.95
CA LYS A 373 -7.97 5.71 -23.86
C LYS A 373 -9.15 4.78 -23.63
N GLU A 374 -9.18 3.64 -24.32
CA GLU A 374 -10.23 2.62 -24.11
C GLU A 374 -10.17 2.06 -22.68
N VAL A 375 -8.95 1.91 -22.12
CA VAL A 375 -8.76 1.50 -20.73
C VAL A 375 -9.31 2.56 -19.76
N GLU A 376 -9.09 3.84 -20.03
CA GLU A 376 -9.64 4.95 -19.22
C GLU A 376 -11.17 4.95 -19.22
N GLU A 377 -11.80 4.82 -20.40
CA GLU A 377 -13.26 4.76 -20.54
C GLU A 377 -13.86 3.52 -19.85
N ALA A 378 -13.21 2.36 -19.97
CA ALA A 378 -13.63 1.14 -19.29
C ALA A 378 -13.59 1.27 -17.75
N LEU A 379 -12.57 1.96 -17.21
CA LEU A 379 -12.41 2.17 -15.77
C LEU A 379 -13.32 3.26 -15.20
N ALA A 380 -13.87 4.16 -16.03
CA ALA A 380 -14.83 5.14 -15.56
C ALA A 380 -16.09 4.48 -14.98
N GLY A 381 -16.67 3.49 -15.68
CA GLY A 381 -17.85 2.75 -15.21
C GLY A 381 -17.59 1.84 -14.01
N PHE A 382 -16.33 1.49 -13.76
CA PHE A 382 -15.91 0.71 -12.59
C PHE A 382 -16.07 1.50 -11.29
N LEU A 383 -15.78 2.81 -11.31
CA LEU A 383 -15.80 3.66 -10.12
C LEU A 383 -17.20 3.92 -9.57
N ASP A 384 -18.17 4.14 -10.46
CA ASP A 384 -19.56 4.39 -10.07
C ASP A 384 -20.19 3.19 -9.35
N ARG A 385 -19.77 1.97 -9.73
CA ARG A 385 -20.29 0.72 -9.17
C ARG A 385 -19.71 0.39 -7.80
N PHE A 386 -18.38 0.50 -7.65
CA PHE A 386 -17.70 0.07 -6.42
C PHE A 386 -17.39 1.21 -5.44
N GLY A 387 -17.45 2.47 -5.87
CA GLY A 387 -17.00 3.62 -5.07
C GLY A 387 -17.68 3.72 -3.69
N ARG A 388 -18.99 3.43 -3.60
CA ARG A 388 -19.72 3.47 -2.32
C ARG A 388 -19.28 2.36 -1.35
N ARG A 389 -19.04 1.14 -1.85
CA ARG A 389 -18.58 0.01 -1.02
C ARG A 389 -17.14 0.22 -0.60
N ALA A 390 -16.27 0.58 -1.54
CA ALA A 390 -14.86 0.90 -1.31
C ALA A 390 -14.69 2.00 -0.25
N TRP A 391 -15.51 3.07 -0.30
CA TRP A 391 -15.49 4.15 0.69
C TRP A 391 -15.86 3.67 2.10
N ARG A 392 -16.87 2.80 2.24
CA ARG A 392 -17.24 2.21 3.54
C ARG A 392 -16.11 1.38 4.14
N LEU A 393 -15.36 0.68 3.29
CA LEU A 393 -14.16 -0.07 3.65
C LEU A 393 -12.89 0.79 3.73
N ARG A 394 -13.03 2.12 3.64
CA ARG A 394 -11.93 3.11 3.70
C ARG A 394 -10.81 2.85 2.69
N VAL A 395 -11.16 2.30 1.53
CA VAL A 395 -10.25 2.15 0.41
C VAL A 395 -10.13 3.50 -0.28
N THR A 396 -8.93 4.07 -0.26
CA THR A 396 -8.65 5.40 -0.83
C THR A 396 -7.85 5.34 -2.11
N GLY A 397 -7.21 4.21 -2.41
CA GLY A 397 -6.38 4.05 -3.60
C GLY A 397 -6.60 2.69 -4.25
N VAL A 398 -6.81 2.69 -5.56
CA VAL A 398 -6.80 1.49 -6.40
C VAL A 398 -5.76 1.68 -7.47
N GLU A 399 -4.84 0.73 -7.59
CA GLU A 399 -3.79 0.73 -8.60
C GLU A 399 -3.97 -0.49 -9.49
N VAL A 400 -4.13 -0.26 -10.79
CA VAL A 400 -4.32 -1.31 -11.79
C VAL A 400 -3.15 -1.29 -12.76
N ARG A 401 -2.47 -2.43 -12.91
CA ARG A 401 -1.38 -2.61 -13.87
C ARG A 401 -1.86 -3.51 -15.01
N ILE A 402 -1.82 -2.98 -16.23
CA ILE A 402 -2.28 -3.66 -17.45
C ILE A 402 -1.14 -3.60 -18.48
N ILE A 403 -0.95 -4.66 -19.25
CA ILE A 403 0.01 -4.64 -20.35
C ILE A 403 -0.76 -4.46 -21.66
N CYS A 404 -0.57 -3.31 -22.30
CA CYS A 404 -1.18 -2.94 -23.57
C CYS A 404 -0.20 -3.23 -24.71
N THR A 405 -0.67 -3.39 -25.95
CA THR A 405 0.19 -3.35 -27.15
C THR A 405 -0.10 -2.12 -27.97
N ASP A 406 0.94 -1.46 -28.46
CA ASP A 406 0.79 -0.37 -29.41
C ASP A 406 0.24 -0.92 -30.74
N PRO A 407 -0.88 -0.38 -31.26
CA PRO A 407 -1.41 -0.79 -32.55
C PRO A 407 -0.44 -0.58 -33.72
N ASN A 408 0.49 0.39 -33.61
CA ASN A 408 1.38 0.77 -34.71
C ASN A 408 2.70 0.02 -34.70
N THR A 409 3.31 -0.19 -33.53
CA THR A 409 4.61 -0.86 -33.40
C THR A 409 4.49 -2.34 -33.04
N GLY A 410 3.34 -2.77 -32.51
CA GLY A 410 3.16 -4.13 -31.98
C GLY A 410 3.94 -4.39 -30.69
N GLU A 411 4.68 -3.41 -30.18
CA GLU A 411 5.41 -3.52 -28.91
C GLU A 411 4.41 -3.46 -27.75
N ALA A 412 4.55 -4.39 -26.81
CA ALA A 412 3.82 -4.33 -25.54
C ALA A 412 4.35 -3.14 -24.72
N TYR A 413 3.55 -2.52 -23.87
CA TYR A 413 4.04 -1.61 -22.83
C TYR A 413 3.08 -1.59 -21.64
N PRO A 414 3.54 -1.37 -20.40
CA PRO A 414 2.75 -1.52 -19.20
C PRO A 414 2.14 -0.17 -18.89
N VAL A 415 0.82 -0.16 -18.81
CA VAL A 415 0.05 0.98 -18.37
C VAL A 415 -0.35 0.75 -16.92
N ARG A 416 -0.11 1.75 -16.07
CA ARG A 416 -0.66 1.81 -14.72
C ARG A 416 -1.73 2.88 -14.64
N VAL A 417 -2.84 2.51 -14.03
CA VAL A 417 -3.90 3.43 -13.68
C VAL A 417 -3.95 3.53 -12.17
N LEU A 418 -3.67 4.73 -11.65
CA LEU A 418 -3.80 5.04 -10.23
C LEU A 418 -5.09 5.80 -10.05
N ILE A 419 -5.97 5.25 -9.22
CA ILE A 419 -7.23 5.87 -8.88
C ILE A 419 -7.21 6.22 -7.41
N ASN A 420 -7.17 7.51 -7.11
CA ASN A 420 -7.14 8.02 -5.75
C ASN A 420 -8.46 8.72 -5.42
N ASN A 421 -9.01 8.40 -4.26
CA ASN A 421 -10.17 9.06 -3.67
C ASN A 421 -9.85 9.43 -2.22
N THR A 422 -9.22 10.59 -2.02
CA THR A 422 -8.81 11.08 -0.70
C THR A 422 -9.95 11.77 0.05
N SER A 423 -10.83 12.48 -0.66
CA SER A 423 -11.94 13.26 -0.08
C SER A 423 -13.29 12.51 -0.11
N GLY A 424 -13.38 11.35 -0.75
CA GLY A 424 -14.61 10.55 -0.90
C GLY A 424 -15.50 10.97 -2.05
N TYR A 425 -15.45 12.24 -2.45
CA TYR A 425 -16.24 12.78 -3.56
C TYR A 425 -15.44 12.99 -4.85
N ILE A 426 -14.12 13.18 -4.72
CA ILE A 426 -13.25 13.56 -5.83
C ILE A 426 -12.39 12.36 -6.17
N ILE A 427 -12.65 11.80 -7.34
CA ILE A 427 -11.87 10.68 -7.86
C ILE A 427 -10.85 11.25 -8.83
N GLN A 428 -9.58 11.05 -8.51
CA GLN A 428 -8.46 11.39 -9.37
C GLN A 428 -7.98 10.12 -10.06
N VAL A 429 -8.14 10.08 -11.38
CA VAL A 429 -7.61 9.00 -12.22
C VAL A 429 -6.34 9.51 -12.90
N GLU A 430 -5.23 8.85 -12.64
CA GLU A 430 -3.91 9.17 -13.22
C GLU A 430 -3.43 7.98 -14.06
N LEU A 431 -3.09 8.22 -15.33
CA LEU A 431 -2.57 7.18 -16.22
C LEU A 431 -1.06 7.36 -16.43
N TYR A 432 -0.32 6.28 -16.24
CA TYR A 432 1.12 6.20 -16.40
C TYR A 432 1.51 5.08 -17.35
N ALA A 433 2.49 5.33 -18.22
CA ALA A 433 3.23 4.28 -18.92
C ALA A 433 4.54 4.02 -18.18
N GLU A 434 4.90 2.75 -17.99
CA GLU A 434 6.23 2.39 -17.50
C GLU A 434 7.23 2.53 -18.66
N ARG A 435 8.16 3.49 -18.56
CA ARG A 435 9.25 3.65 -19.54
C ARG A 435 10.61 3.52 -18.88
N LYS A 436 11.54 2.98 -19.63
CA LYS A 436 12.94 2.90 -19.22
C LYS A 436 13.62 4.24 -19.44
N SER A 437 14.45 4.67 -18.48
CA SER A 437 15.28 5.87 -18.66
C SER A 437 16.42 5.60 -19.65
N GLU A 438 16.79 6.60 -20.45
CA GLU A 438 17.94 6.51 -21.35
C GLU A 438 19.28 6.45 -20.59
N LYS A 439 19.34 7.01 -19.37
CA LYS A 439 20.58 7.13 -18.57
C LYS A 439 20.75 6.04 -17.52
N GLY A 440 19.71 5.25 -17.24
CA GLY A 440 19.71 4.27 -16.17
C GLY A 440 18.91 3.02 -16.53
N ASN A 441 19.18 1.91 -15.85
CA ASN A 441 18.45 0.67 -16.08
C ASN A 441 17.09 0.62 -15.36
N ASP A 442 16.72 1.70 -14.68
CA ASP A 442 15.51 1.81 -13.89
C ASP A 442 14.29 2.19 -14.74
N TRP A 443 13.14 1.65 -14.33
CA TRP A 443 11.84 1.94 -14.91
C TRP A 443 11.20 3.09 -14.15
N TYR A 444 10.63 4.04 -14.90
CA TYR A 444 10.00 5.24 -14.38
C TYR A 444 8.54 5.33 -14.84
N PHE A 445 7.73 5.95 -13.99
CA PHE A 445 6.36 6.33 -14.35
C PHE A 445 6.37 7.56 -15.26
N GLN A 446 5.92 7.42 -16.50
CA GLN A 446 5.67 8.55 -17.38
C GLN A 446 4.17 8.80 -17.48
N SER A 447 3.71 9.98 -17.07
CA SER A 447 2.29 10.35 -17.22
C SER A 447 1.92 10.43 -18.69
N ILE A 448 0.88 9.71 -19.08
CA ILE A 448 0.36 9.65 -20.46
C ILE A 448 -1.03 10.28 -20.60
N GLY A 449 -1.69 10.59 -19.48
CA GLY A 449 -3.03 11.17 -19.44
C GLY A 449 -3.70 11.01 -18.08
N GLY A 450 -5.01 11.26 -18.05
CA GLY A 450 -5.85 11.24 -16.84
C GLY A 450 -6.41 12.62 -16.47
N SER A 451 -6.96 12.71 -15.26
CA SER A 451 -7.59 13.92 -14.72
C SER A 451 -6.59 15.08 -14.54
N THR A 452 -5.30 14.79 -14.40
CA THR A 452 -4.22 15.79 -14.32
C THR A 452 -3.18 15.49 -15.39
N LYS A 453 -2.65 16.54 -16.05
CA LYS A 453 -1.62 16.38 -17.10
C LYS A 453 -0.32 15.78 -16.58
N ILE A 454 0.02 16.10 -15.33
CA ILE A 454 1.20 15.57 -14.62
C ILE A 454 0.68 14.99 -13.32
N GLY A 455 0.78 13.67 -13.20
CA GLY A 455 0.31 12.96 -12.00
C GLY A 455 1.34 12.96 -10.87
N SER A 456 0.89 12.64 -9.67
CA SER A 456 1.68 12.60 -8.42
C SER A 456 2.95 11.75 -8.47
N MET A 457 2.98 10.71 -9.31
CA MET A 457 4.06 9.74 -9.44
C MET A 457 4.94 9.98 -10.68
N HIS A 458 4.78 11.09 -11.38
CA HIS A 458 5.54 11.40 -12.59
C HIS A 458 7.07 11.36 -12.37
N LEU A 459 7.78 10.66 -13.27
CA LEU A 459 9.23 10.44 -13.26
C LEU A 459 9.78 9.85 -11.95
N ARG A 460 8.96 9.12 -11.19
CA ARG A 460 9.43 8.33 -10.05
C ARG A 460 9.72 6.89 -10.48
N PRO A 461 10.71 6.22 -9.85
CA PRO A 461 10.96 4.80 -10.10
C PRO A 461 9.74 3.94 -9.78
N VAL A 462 9.52 2.87 -10.56
CA VAL A 462 8.42 1.92 -10.32
C VAL A 462 8.53 1.22 -8.96
N SER A 463 9.75 1.05 -8.45
CA SER A 463 10.04 0.48 -7.13
C SER A 463 9.79 1.42 -5.95
N THR A 464 9.29 2.65 -6.19
CA THR A 464 9.05 3.63 -5.12
C THR A 464 8.08 3.07 -4.07
N PRO A 465 8.49 3.03 -2.78
CA PRO A 465 7.64 2.49 -1.74
C PRO A 465 6.50 3.44 -1.37
N TYR A 466 5.36 2.87 -0.94
CA TYR A 466 4.23 3.67 -0.47
C TYR A 466 4.63 4.48 0.76
N THR A 467 4.13 5.70 0.83
CA THR A 467 4.39 6.61 1.94
C THR A 467 3.53 6.27 3.15
N THR A 468 4.11 6.41 4.33
CA THR A 468 3.38 6.37 5.60
C THR A 468 2.47 7.60 5.72
N LYS A 469 1.57 7.56 6.72
CA LYS A 469 0.51 8.56 6.90
C LYS A 469 1.09 9.96 7.04
N GLY A 470 0.68 10.88 6.17
CA GLY A 470 1.02 12.30 6.30
C GLY A 470 0.31 12.93 7.50
N ALA A 471 0.84 14.05 8.01
CA ALA A 471 0.28 14.76 9.17
C ALA A 471 -1.19 15.21 8.99
N LEU A 472 -1.64 15.37 7.74
CA LEU A 472 -3.00 15.75 7.36
C LEU A 472 -4.04 14.63 7.52
N GLN A 473 -3.64 13.38 7.28
CA GLN A 473 -4.60 12.28 7.20
C GLN A 473 -5.33 11.99 8.53
N PRO A 474 -4.68 12.06 9.72
CA PRO A 474 -5.39 11.93 10.99
C PRO A 474 -6.49 13.00 11.17
N LYS A 475 -6.26 14.23 10.69
CA LYS A 475 -7.28 15.29 10.71
C LYS A 475 -8.43 14.95 9.75
N ARG A 476 -8.12 14.53 8.51
CA ARG A 476 -9.16 14.04 7.57
C ARG A 476 -10.00 12.92 8.16
N TYR A 477 -9.34 11.96 8.79
CA TYR A 477 -10.00 10.83 9.41
C TYR A 477 -11.00 11.26 10.50
N LYS A 478 -10.58 12.16 11.40
CA LYS A 478 -11.47 12.72 12.42
C LYS A 478 -12.68 13.44 11.81
N ALA A 479 -12.48 14.22 10.74
CA ALA A 479 -13.57 14.92 10.06
C ALA A 479 -14.58 13.93 9.43
N HIS A 480 -14.08 12.86 8.78
CA HIS A 480 -14.94 11.85 8.16
C HIS A 480 -15.74 11.02 9.16
N ILE A 481 -15.18 10.71 10.35
CA ILE A 481 -15.95 10.07 11.43
C ILE A 481 -17.14 10.95 11.85
N MET A 482 -16.95 12.27 11.88
CA MET A 482 -18.01 13.24 12.16
C MET A 482 -18.98 13.44 10.97
N GLY A 483 -18.80 12.69 9.87
CA GLY A 483 -19.65 12.76 8.68
C GLY A 483 -19.41 14.00 7.82
N THR A 484 -18.27 14.68 7.96
CA THR A 484 -17.94 15.88 7.20
C THR A 484 -16.61 15.77 6.47
N GLN A 485 -16.39 16.72 5.56
CA GLN A 485 -15.14 16.83 4.81
C GLN A 485 -14.13 17.64 5.61
N TYR A 486 -12.85 17.32 5.46
CA TYR A 486 -11.81 18.10 6.10
C TYR A 486 -11.76 19.50 5.49
N VAL A 487 -11.48 20.50 6.33
CA VAL A 487 -11.62 21.91 5.97
C VAL A 487 -10.81 22.28 4.72
N TYR A 488 -9.59 21.77 4.59
CA TYR A 488 -8.71 22.03 3.43
C TYR A 488 -9.07 21.24 2.16
N ASP A 489 -10.02 20.30 2.23
CA ASP A 489 -10.49 19.57 1.04
C ASP A 489 -11.65 20.32 0.34
N PHE A 490 -12.24 21.34 0.97
CA PHE A 490 -13.33 22.12 0.38
C PHE A 490 -12.96 22.91 -0.89
N PRO A 491 -11.82 23.63 -0.99
CA PRO A 491 -11.46 24.33 -2.22
C PRO A 491 -11.49 23.41 -3.46
N GLU A 492 -11.03 22.17 -3.30
CA GLU A 492 -11.02 21.17 -4.36
C GLU A 492 -12.44 20.70 -4.75
N LEU A 493 -13.37 20.63 -3.80
CA LEU A 493 -14.80 20.39 -4.08
C LEU A 493 -15.43 21.54 -4.89
N PHE A 494 -15.09 22.79 -4.55
CA PHE A 494 -15.54 23.96 -5.31
C PHE A 494 -14.96 23.95 -6.73
N ARG A 495 -13.70 23.55 -6.91
CA ARG A 495 -13.08 23.40 -8.23
C ARG A 495 -13.87 22.44 -9.10
N GLN A 496 -14.17 21.24 -8.59
CA GLN A 496 -14.92 20.23 -9.32
C GLN A 496 -16.36 20.68 -9.62
N ALA A 497 -17.02 21.36 -8.68
CA ALA A 497 -18.36 21.89 -8.90
C ALA A 497 -18.41 22.92 -10.05
N ILE A 498 -17.40 23.79 -10.15
CA ILE A 498 -17.29 24.76 -11.24
C ILE A 498 -16.97 24.07 -12.57
N GLU A 499 -16.11 23.06 -12.55
CA GLU A 499 -15.81 22.23 -13.73
C GLU A 499 -17.07 21.52 -14.26
N ASN A 500 -17.89 20.96 -13.36
CA ASN A 500 -19.18 20.36 -13.71
C ASN A 500 -20.15 21.39 -14.31
N SER A 501 -20.17 22.61 -13.77
CA SER A 501 -20.97 23.72 -14.33
C SER A 501 -20.53 24.06 -15.76
N TRP A 502 -19.24 24.13 -16.03
CA TRP A 502 -18.72 24.30 -17.40
C TRP A 502 -19.14 23.17 -18.32
N ASN A 503 -19.02 21.91 -17.88
CA ASN A 503 -19.39 20.75 -18.69
C ASN A 503 -20.89 20.76 -19.08
N GLN A 504 -21.77 21.13 -18.14
CA GLN A 504 -23.20 21.28 -18.41
C GLN A 504 -23.50 22.43 -19.39
N VAL A 505 -22.89 23.59 -19.18
CA VAL A 505 -23.16 24.79 -20.01
C VAL A 505 -22.57 24.62 -21.41
N THR A 506 -21.39 24.03 -21.55
CA THR A 506 -20.76 23.79 -22.86
C THR A 506 -21.49 22.73 -23.67
N ALA A 507 -22.08 21.71 -23.03
CA ALA A 507 -22.97 20.76 -23.67
C ALA A 507 -24.24 21.43 -24.23
N ALA A 508 -24.82 22.37 -23.49
CA ALA A 508 -26.00 23.13 -23.92
C ALA A 508 -25.66 24.24 -24.95
N HIS A 509 -24.49 24.86 -24.84
CA HIS A 509 -24.06 26.01 -25.64
C HIS A 509 -22.62 25.81 -26.16
N PRO A 510 -22.45 25.15 -27.32
CA PRO A 510 -21.13 24.82 -27.86
C PRO A 510 -20.21 26.03 -28.12
N GLY A 511 -20.79 27.21 -28.38
CA GLY A 511 -20.03 28.44 -28.64
C GLY A 511 -19.28 29.01 -27.42
N LEU A 512 -19.56 28.53 -26.20
CA LEU A 512 -18.84 28.95 -24.98
C LEU A 512 -17.62 28.08 -24.68
N LYS A 513 -17.39 27.00 -25.44
CA LYS A 513 -16.29 26.06 -25.24
C LYS A 513 -14.92 26.71 -25.35
N GLU A 514 -14.77 27.72 -26.21
CA GLU A 514 -13.50 28.46 -26.37
C GLU A 514 -13.08 29.22 -25.11
N LYS A 515 -14.03 29.56 -24.24
CA LYS A 515 -13.78 30.29 -22.99
C LYS A 515 -13.65 29.37 -21.78
N GLN A 516 -13.81 28.06 -21.96
CA GLN A 516 -13.67 27.09 -20.89
C GLN A 516 -12.20 27.05 -20.44
N PRO A 517 -11.91 27.27 -19.14
CA PRO A 517 -10.55 27.15 -18.63
C PRO A 517 -10.08 25.70 -18.74
N ILE A 518 -8.75 25.52 -18.78
CA ILE A 518 -8.15 24.18 -18.77
C ILE A 518 -8.57 23.47 -17.47
N SER A 519 -8.87 22.17 -17.56
CA SER A 519 -9.17 21.35 -16.38
C SER A 519 -8.07 21.50 -15.33
N GLY A 520 -8.48 21.76 -14.09
CA GLY A 520 -7.59 22.10 -12.97
C GLY A 520 -7.39 23.61 -12.74
N GLU A 521 -7.53 24.47 -13.75
CA GLU A 521 -7.34 25.93 -13.64
C GLU A 521 -8.67 26.71 -13.49
N CYS A 522 -9.74 26.01 -13.12
CA CYS A 522 -11.07 26.60 -12.93
C CYS A 522 -11.12 27.57 -11.73
N ILE A 523 -10.29 27.33 -10.72
CA ILE A 523 -10.16 28.18 -9.54
C ILE A 523 -8.70 28.45 -9.20
N GLU A 524 -8.45 29.63 -8.65
CA GLU A 524 -7.25 29.99 -7.94
C GLU A 524 -7.67 30.35 -6.51
N TYR A 525 -7.01 29.81 -5.49
CA TYR A 525 -7.36 30.08 -4.10
C TYR A 525 -6.11 30.37 -3.27
N ASN A 526 -6.19 31.41 -2.44
CA ASN A 526 -5.18 31.76 -1.45
C ASN A 526 -5.81 31.71 -0.05
N GLU A 527 -5.09 31.15 0.92
CA GLU A 527 -5.55 31.13 2.31
C GLU A 527 -5.42 32.54 2.92
N LEU A 528 -6.36 32.92 3.77
CA LEU A 528 -6.33 34.17 4.53
C LEU A 528 -5.87 33.89 5.96
N VAL A 529 -4.91 34.67 6.46
CA VAL A 529 -4.38 34.55 7.83
C VAL A 529 -4.23 35.95 8.43
N LEU A 530 -4.30 36.07 9.77
CA LEU A 530 -4.01 37.33 10.46
C LEU A 530 -2.50 37.54 10.58
N ASP A 531 -2.04 38.74 10.26
CA ASP A 531 -0.68 39.20 10.55
C ASP A 531 -0.53 39.69 12.01
N ASP A 532 0.69 40.05 12.40
CA ASP A 532 0.99 40.55 13.75
C ASP A 532 0.27 41.88 14.10
N SER A 533 -0.35 42.53 13.11
CA SER A 533 -1.11 43.77 13.26
C SER A 533 -2.64 43.54 13.18
N ASP A 534 -3.10 42.30 13.31
CA ASP A 534 -4.52 41.91 13.22
C ASP A 534 -5.19 42.24 11.86
N ASN A 535 -4.41 42.32 10.77
CA ASN A 535 -4.90 42.48 9.40
C ASN A 535 -4.86 41.16 8.64
N LEU A 536 -5.76 40.99 7.66
CA LEU A 536 -5.79 39.80 6.81
C LEU A 536 -4.75 39.89 5.70
N ALA A 537 -3.93 38.85 5.58
CA ALA A 537 -2.98 38.65 4.50
C ALA A 537 -3.30 37.36 3.73
N GLU A 538 -3.09 37.41 2.41
CA GLU A 538 -3.16 36.24 1.53
C GLU A 538 -1.84 35.46 1.60
N VAL A 539 -1.92 34.17 1.91
CA VAL A 539 -0.77 33.27 2.00
C VAL A 539 -1.02 31.98 1.22
N ASN A 540 0.06 31.43 0.67
CA ASN A 540 0.07 30.10 0.07
C ASN A 540 0.99 29.21 0.90
N ARG A 541 0.40 28.43 1.80
CA ARG A 541 1.10 27.54 2.74
C ARG A 541 0.56 26.13 2.66
N ASP A 542 1.30 25.18 3.22
CA ASP A 542 0.87 23.78 3.25
C ASP A 542 -0.47 23.61 3.99
N PRO A 543 -1.40 22.79 3.48
CA PRO A 543 -2.67 22.54 4.14
C PRO A 543 -2.51 22.01 5.56
N GLY A 544 -3.43 22.39 6.44
CA GLY A 544 -3.53 21.86 7.81
C GLY A 544 -2.57 22.45 8.84
N THR A 545 -1.85 23.51 8.49
CA THR A 545 -1.01 24.30 9.42
C THR A 545 -1.78 25.48 10.04
N ASN A 546 -3.10 25.36 10.20
CA ASN A 546 -3.92 26.37 10.85
C ASN A 546 -3.57 26.52 12.33
N THR A 547 -3.39 27.76 12.77
CA THR A 547 -3.11 28.13 14.17
C THR A 547 -4.40 28.30 14.98
N ILE A 548 -5.51 28.61 14.32
CA ILE A 548 -6.83 28.84 14.89
C ILE A 548 -7.85 27.84 14.34
N GLY A 549 -8.96 27.64 15.03
CA GLY A 549 -10.06 26.74 14.63
C GLY A 549 -10.93 27.23 13.47
N MET A 550 -10.49 28.23 12.72
CA MET A 550 -11.21 28.83 11.60
C MET A 550 -10.25 29.09 10.44
N VAL A 551 -10.65 28.76 9.22
CA VAL A 551 -9.86 28.96 8.01
C VAL A 551 -10.70 29.72 6.99
N ALA A 552 -10.07 30.56 6.19
CA ALA A 552 -10.74 31.24 5.08
C ALA A 552 -9.86 31.28 3.85
N TRP A 553 -10.50 31.38 2.69
CA TRP A 553 -9.82 31.52 1.40
C TRP A 553 -10.45 32.63 0.58
N LEU A 554 -9.61 33.40 -0.10
CA LEU A 554 -10.03 34.23 -1.22
C LEU A 554 -9.94 33.39 -2.49
N ILE A 555 -11.08 33.14 -3.14
CA ILE A 555 -11.16 32.31 -4.34
C ILE A 555 -11.45 33.18 -5.54
N THR A 556 -10.66 33.01 -6.59
CA THR A 556 -10.92 33.54 -7.93
C THR A 556 -11.35 32.38 -8.82
N ALA A 557 -12.65 32.32 -9.12
CA ALA A 557 -13.27 31.27 -9.91
C ALA A 557 -13.64 31.74 -11.31
N LYS A 558 -13.20 31.04 -12.34
CA LYS A 558 -13.63 31.28 -13.73
C LYS A 558 -14.91 30.48 -13.97
N THR A 559 -16.07 31.14 -13.91
CA THR A 559 -17.38 30.48 -14.11
C THR A 559 -17.93 30.75 -15.51
N PRO A 560 -18.91 29.98 -16.02
CA PRO A 560 -19.48 30.21 -17.35
C PRO A 560 -20.05 31.62 -17.55
N GLU A 561 -20.63 32.21 -16.50
CA GLU A 561 -21.20 33.56 -16.52
C GLU A 561 -20.11 34.64 -16.46
N TYR A 562 -19.00 34.35 -15.77
CA TYR A 562 -17.85 35.25 -15.64
C TYR A 562 -16.54 34.52 -16.02
N PRO A 563 -16.27 34.27 -17.32
CA PRO A 563 -15.11 33.48 -17.75
C PRO A 563 -13.76 34.13 -17.43
N ARG A 564 -13.74 35.47 -17.23
CA ARG A 564 -12.54 36.21 -16.80
C ARG A 564 -12.21 36.02 -15.31
N GLY A 565 -13.10 35.38 -14.56
CA GLY A 565 -12.97 35.20 -13.12
C GLY A 565 -13.93 36.08 -12.33
N ARG A 566 -14.51 35.50 -11.28
CA ARG A 566 -15.23 36.20 -10.21
C ARG A 566 -14.62 35.81 -8.87
N ARG A 567 -14.65 36.73 -7.91
CA ARG A 567 -14.08 36.50 -6.57
C ARG A 567 -15.16 36.28 -5.53
N PHE A 568 -14.88 35.45 -4.54
CA PHE A 568 -15.68 35.27 -3.33
C PHE A 568 -14.80 34.74 -2.19
N ILE A 569 -15.27 34.92 -0.96
CA ILE A 569 -14.58 34.43 0.24
C ILE A 569 -15.33 33.21 0.79
N ILE A 570 -14.59 32.14 1.06
CA ILE A 570 -15.07 31.00 1.84
C ILE A 570 -14.50 31.11 3.24
N ILE A 571 -15.35 30.95 4.26
CA ILE A 571 -14.96 30.82 5.67
C ILE A 571 -15.45 29.47 6.16
N ALA A 572 -14.64 28.73 6.91
CA ALA A 572 -14.98 27.40 7.39
C ALA A 572 -14.38 27.09 8.76
N ASN A 573 -15.15 26.43 9.62
CA ASN A 573 -14.63 25.90 10.88
C ASN A 573 -13.75 24.67 10.64
N ASP A 574 -12.66 24.54 11.40
CA ASP A 574 -11.95 23.28 11.50
C ASP A 574 -12.52 22.44 12.65
N ILE A 575 -13.41 21.50 12.31
CA ILE A 575 -14.03 20.57 13.29
C ILE A 575 -12.98 19.74 14.05
N THR A 576 -11.76 19.58 13.50
CA THR A 576 -10.69 18.81 14.13
C THR A 576 -9.93 19.60 15.19
N PHE A 577 -10.10 20.93 15.21
CA PHE A 577 -9.48 21.84 16.17
C PHE A 577 -10.49 22.23 17.27
N LYS A 578 -10.26 21.77 18.50
CA LYS A 578 -11.15 22.02 19.65
C LYS A 578 -12.65 21.85 19.31
N ILE A 579 -12.97 20.79 18.54
CA ILE A 579 -14.32 20.42 18.10
C ILE A 579 -15.03 21.50 17.23
N GLY A 580 -14.25 22.37 16.59
CA GLY A 580 -14.76 23.49 15.80
C GLY A 580 -15.44 24.57 16.66
N SER A 581 -15.09 24.69 17.94
CA SER A 581 -15.68 25.69 18.85
C SER A 581 -15.22 27.12 18.54
N PHE A 582 -16.13 28.07 18.73
CA PHE A 582 -15.86 29.51 18.59
C PHE A 582 -15.17 30.07 19.82
N GLY A 583 -13.87 30.33 19.70
CA GLY A 583 -13.09 31.11 20.65
C GLY A 583 -12.91 32.56 20.19
N PRO A 584 -12.38 33.45 21.05
CA PRO A 584 -12.21 34.86 20.73
C PRO A 584 -11.33 35.13 19.50
N SER A 585 -10.35 34.25 19.25
CA SER A 585 -9.50 34.26 18.05
C SER A 585 -10.28 33.92 16.78
N GLU A 586 -11.11 32.88 16.83
CA GLU A 586 -11.94 32.43 15.72
C GLU A 586 -13.01 33.48 15.38
N ASP A 587 -13.62 34.09 16.39
CA ASP A 587 -14.60 35.18 16.24
C ASP A 587 -13.97 36.41 15.56
N ARG A 588 -12.79 36.84 16.03
CA ARG A 588 -12.05 37.96 15.43
C ARG A 588 -11.70 37.69 13.96
N PHE A 589 -11.22 36.48 13.66
CA PHE A 589 -10.89 36.09 12.30
C PHE A 589 -12.13 36.07 11.38
N PHE A 590 -13.24 35.49 11.85
CA PHE A 590 -14.49 35.46 11.10
C PHE A 590 -15.03 36.88 10.81
N HIS A 591 -14.98 37.76 11.82
CA HIS A 591 -15.35 39.17 11.68
C HIS A 591 -14.51 39.85 10.60
N LYS A 592 -13.18 39.75 10.67
CA LYS A 592 -12.27 40.35 9.69
C LYS A 592 -12.50 39.83 8.27
N CYS A 593 -12.76 38.53 8.10
CA CYS A 593 -13.05 37.96 6.79
C CYS A 593 -14.37 38.48 6.22
N THR A 594 -15.37 38.67 7.07
CA THR A 594 -16.67 39.24 6.68
C THR A 594 -16.53 40.72 6.32
N GLU A 595 -15.76 41.49 7.10
CA GLU A 595 -15.43 42.90 6.82
C GLU A 595 -14.72 43.04 5.46
N LEU A 596 -13.76 42.17 5.16
CA LEU A 596 -13.05 42.15 3.88
C LEU A 596 -14.00 41.85 2.70
N ALA A 597 -14.90 40.86 2.85
CA ALA A 597 -15.88 40.52 1.82
C ALA A 597 -16.78 41.72 1.48
N ARG A 598 -17.25 42.43 2.51
CA ARG A 598 -18.06 43.65 2.37
C ARG A 598 -17.28 44.79 1.72
N LYS A 599 -16.06 45.05 2.18
CA LYS A 599 -15.19 46.10 1.60
C LYS A 599 -14.93 45.89 0.11
N LEU A 600 -14.79 44.63 -0.32
CA LEU A 600 -14.59 44.27 -1.72
C LEU A 600 -15.91 44.13 -2.52
N GLY A 601 -17.07 44.14 -1.85
CA GLY A 601 -18.37 43.88 -2.47
C GLY A 601 -18.52 42.48 -3.05
N ILE A 602 -17.79 41.49 -2.53
CA ILE A 602 -17.76 40.12 -3.05
C ILE A 602 -18.60 39.17 -2.16
N PRO A 603 -19.16 38.09 -2.73
CA PRO A 603 -19.93 37.11 -1.97
C PRO A 603 -19.15 36.47 -0.83
N ARG A 604 -19.84 36.18 0.28
CA ARG A 604 -19.31 35.42 1.43
C ARG A 604 -20.05 34.11 1.61
N ILE A 605 -19.32 33.01 1.55
CA ILE A 605 -19.80 31.64 1.77
C ILE A 605 -19.26 31.15 3.11
N TYR A 606 -20.13 30.67 4.00
CA TYR A 606 -19.73 30.08 5.28
C TYR A 606 -20.04 28.59 5.33
N LEU A 607 -19.04 27.77 5.64
CA LEU A 607 -19.16 26.32 5.82
C LEU A 607 -19.19 26.01 7.32
N SER A 608 -20.37 25.64 7.82
CA SER A 608 -20.63 25.49 9.24
C SER A 608 -20.45 24.03 9.70
N ALA A 609 -19.43 23.82 10.54
CA ALA A 609 -19.15 22.57 11.24
C ALA A 609 -18.56 22.88 12.63
N ASN A 610 -19.41 23.17 13.60
CA ASN A 610 -19.00 23.70 14.91
C ASN A 610 -19.80 23.10 16.09
N SER A 611 -19.39 23.48 17.30
CA SER A 611 -20.05 23.13 18.56
C SER A 611 -20.47 24.34 19.38
N GLY A 612 -20.68 25.50 18.74
CA GLY A 612 -20.98 26.77 19.40
C GLY A 612 -19.79 27.42 20.10
N ALA A 613 -20.09 28.32 21.03
CA ALA A 613 -19.08 29.02 21.83
C ALA A 613 -18.20 28.03 22.61
N ARG A 614 -16.90 28.31 22.66
CA ARG A 614 -15.96 27.53 23.45
C ARG A 614 -16.32 27.63 24.92
N ILE A 615 -16.31 26.48 25.58
CA ILE A 615 -16.48 26.36 27.03
C ILE A 615 -15.22 25.74 27.60
N GLY A 616 -14.81 26.21 28.76
CA GLY A 616 -13.65 25.71 29.47
C GLY A 616 -13.72 26.03 30.95
N MET A 617 -12.81 25.41 31.70
CA MET A 617 -12.57 25.73 33.11
C MET A 617 -11.07 25.97 33.28
N ALA A 618 -10.68 26.67 34.34
CA ALA A 618 -9.27 26.87 34.70
C ALA A 618 -8.68 25.52 35.18
N GLU A 619 -8.19 24.70 34.25
CA GLU A 619 -7.62 23.38 34.53
C GLU A 619 -6.41 23.45 35.45
N GLU A 620 -5.64 24.53 35.36
CA GLU A 620 -4.50 24.82 36.21
C GLU A 620 -4.89 24.93 37.69
N LEU A 621 -6.15 25.22 38.01
CA LEU A 621 -6.60 25.44 39.38
C LEU A 621 -7.19 24.16 40.01
N ILE A 622 -7.67 23.23 39.19
CA ILE A 622 -8.37 21.99 39.60
C ILE A 622 -7.56 21.17 40.64
N PRO A 623 -6.26 20.88 40.46
CA PRO A 623 -5.52 20.07 41.43
C PRO A 623 -5.08 20.85 42.68
N HIS A 624 -5.31 22.17 42.72
CA HIS A 624 -4.70 23.03 43.74
C HIS A 624 -5.70 23.61 44.75
N PHE A 625 -6.96 23.81 44.40
CA PHE A 625 -7.94 24.32 45.37
C PHE A 625 -8.17 23.35 46.53
N SER A 626 -8.46 23.90 47.70
CA SER A 626 -8.75 23.16 48.93
C SER A 626 -10.17 23.46 49.38
N VAL A 627 -10.81 22.51 50.05
CA VAL A 627 -12.22 22.61 50.47
C VAL A 627 -12.29 22.82 51.97
N ALA A 628 -13.02 23.85 52.41
CA ALA A 628 -13.32 24.04 53.83
C ALA A 628 -14.59 23.26 54.18
N TRP A 629 -14.42 22.02 54.63
CA TRP A 629 -15.53 21.16 55.09
C TRP A 629 -16.11 21.67 56.41
N ARG A 630 -17.43 21.53 56.59
CA ARG A 630 -18.08 21.81 57.88
C ARG A 630 -17.64 20.84 58.97
N ASP A 631 -17.46 19.58 58.60
CA ASP A 631 -16.94 18.50 59.43
C ASP A 631 -15.92 17.71 58.62
N ALA A 632 -14.65 17.74 59.02
CA ALA A 632 -13.57 17.06 58.30
C ALA A 632 -13.69 15.53 58.34
N ALA A 633 -14.37 14.98 59.36
CA ALA A 633 -14.62 13.54 59.45
C ALA A 633 -15.84 13.09 58.62
N ARG A 634 -16.71 14.03 58.22
CA ARG A 634 -17.94 13.78 57.44
C ARG A 634 -18.13 14.81 56.32
N PRO A 635 -17.39 14.70 55.21
CA PRO A 635 -17.50 15.61 54.07
C PRO A 635 -18.91 15.73 53.47
N GLU A 636 -19.74 14.70 53.63
CA GLU A 636 -21.14 14.68 53.18
C GLU A 636 -22.04 15.70 53.90
N ALA A 637 -21.61 16.22 55.06
CA ALA A 637 -22.30 17.30 55.75
C ALA A 637 -22.23 18.64 55.00
N GLY A 638 -21.44 18.70 53.92
CA GLY A 638 -21.25 19.86 53.05
C GLY A 638 -20.00 20.66 53.36
N PHE A 639 -19.71 21.62 52.48
CA PHE A 639 -18.59 22.55 52.61
C PHE A 639 -19.07 23.99 52.77
N GLU A 640 -18.21 24.86 53.29
CA GLU A 640 -18.47 26.29 53.46
C GLU A 640 -17.96 27.11 52.27
N TYR A 641 -16.71 26.88 51.86
CA TYR A 641 -16.07 27.60 50.77
C TYR A 641 -14.87 26.83 50.19
N LEU A 642 -14.41 27.27 49.03
CA LEU A 642 -13.16 26.83 48.41
C LEU A 642 -12.07 27.86 48.69
N TYR A 643 -10.86 27.41 48.99
CA TYR A 643 -9.74 28.28 49.31
C TYR A 643 -8.42 27.76 48.76
N LEU A 644 -7.42 28.65 48.69
CA LEU A 644 -6.02 28.31 48.42
C LEU A 644 -5.21 28.55 49.68
N THR A 645 -4.20 27.70 49.89
CA THR A 645 -3.16 27.95 50.90
C THR A 645 -2.20 29.03 50.38
N PRO A 646 -1.47 29.75 51.26
CA PRO A 646 -0.55 30.81 50.83
C PRO A 646 0.51 30.32 49.83
N GLU A 647 1.04 29.12 50.05
CA GLU A 647 2.00 28.46 49.16
C GLU A 647 1.43 28.18 47.76
N LYS A 648 0.17 27.75 47.69
CA LYS A 648 -0.49 27.46 46.41
C LYS A 648 -0.92 28.74 45.71
N LYS A 649 -1.38 29.74 46.47
CA LYS A 649 -1.75 31.06 45.94
C LYS A 649 -0.56 31.74 45.26
N ALA A 650 0.64 31.67 45.86
CA ALA A 650 1.85 32.26 45.29
C ALA A 650 2.16 31.75 43.87
N ARG A 651 1.73 30.53 43.50
CA ARG A 651 1.92 29.96 42.15
C ARG A 651 1.02 30.59 41.07
N PHE A 652 -0.06 31.25 41.48
CA PHE A 652 -1.03 31.86 40.57
C PHE A 652 -0.97 33.40 40.57
N GLU A 653 0.01 33.98 41.28
CA GLU A 653 0.30 35.42 41.31
C GLU A 653 1.55 35.80 40.50
N ASP A 654 2.11 34.87 39.71
CA ASP A 654 3.33 35.09 38.91
C ASP A 654 2.98 35.81 37.58
N GLY A 655 2.65 37.11 37.65
CA GLY A 655 2.36 37.98 36.51
C GLY A 655 1.41 39.15 36.79
N GLU A 656 1.23 40.06 35.81
CA GLU A 656 0.29 41.21 35.90
C GLU A 656 -1.20 40.80 35.89
N LEU A 657 -1.52 39.56 35.47
CA LEU A 657 -2.87 39.02 35.41
C LEU A 657 -3.14 38.13 36.62
N LYS A 658 -4.07 38.54 37.49
CA LYS A 658 -4.53 37.73 38.63
C LYS A 658 -5.45 36.62 38.12
N HIS A 659 -4.91 35.42 37.95
CA HIS A 659 -5.67 34.24 37.51
C HIS A 659 -6.80 33.85 38.47
N VAL A 660 -6.70 34.25 39.74
CA VAL A 660 -7.69 33.99 40.79
C VAL A 660 -7.84 35.21 41.68
N ILE A 661 -9.09 35.59 41.95
CA ILE A 661 -9.40 36.62 42.94
C ILE A 661 -9.70 35.92 44.25
N THR A 662 -8.92 36.24 45.28
CA THR A 662 -9.03 35.62 46.61
C THR A 662 -9.21 36.66 47.70
N LYS A 663 -9.91 36.27 48.77
CA LYS A 663 -10.08 37.03 50.01
C LYS A 663 -9.37 36.31 51.15
N GLU A 664 -8.44 36.99 51.81
CA GLU A 664 -7.71 36.42 52.94
C GLU A 664 -8.60 36.32 54.19
N THR A 665 -8.52 35.20 54.89
CA THR A 665 -9.22 34.96 56.15
C THR A 665 -8.40 33.98 56.99
N THR A 666 -8.24 34.26 58.28
CA THR A 666 -7.55 33.37 59.21
C THR A 666 -8.55 32.51 59.94
N VAL A 667 -8.46 31.19 59.78
CA VAL A 667 -9.34 30.21 60.45
C VAL A 667 -8.47 29.18 61.14
N ASN A 668 -8.66 28.97 62.45
CA ASN A 668 -7.91 28.00 63.25
C ASN A 668 -6.37 28.17 63.19
N GLY A 669 -5.89 29.41 63.06
CA GLY A 669 -4.45 29.72 62.95
C GLY A 669 -3.84 29.48 61.56
N GLU A 670 -4.63 29.00 60.60
CA GLU A 670 -4.24 28.83 59.20
C GLU A 670 -4.71 30.05 58.38
N VAL A 671 -3.80 30.65 57.62
CA VAL A 671 -4.16 31.70 56.65
C VAL A 671 -4.77 31.03 55.43
N ARG A 672 -6.04 31.31 55.15
CA ARG A 672 -6.77 30.78 54.01
C ARG A 672 -7.12 31.90 53.04
N HIS A 673 -6.88 31.67 51.76
CA HIS A 673 -7.27 32.58 50.69
C HIS A 673 -8.53 32.05 50.02
N ILE A 674 -9.70 32.50 50.47
CA ILE A 674 -11.00 32.08 49.96
C ILE A 674 -11.12 32.52 48.50
N ILE A 675 -11.47 31.59 47.61
CA ILE A 675 -11.66 31.86 46.19
C ILE A 675 -13.00 32.57 46.01
N THR A 676 -12.98 33.84 45.58
CA THR A 676 -14.21 34.59 45.29
C THR A 676 -14.56 34.55 43.80
N THR A 677 -13.54 34.54 42.93
CA THR A 677 -13.73 34.53 41.47
C THR A 677 -12.55 33.84 40.80
N ILE A 678 -12.85 33.01 39.81
CA ILE A 678 -11.86 32.33 38.97
C ILE A 678 -11.85 33.04 37.62
N VAL A 679 -10.68 33.50 37.19
CA VAL A 679 -10.48 34.15 35.88
C VAL A 679 -9.86 33.15 34.91
N GLY A 680 -8.84 32.41 35.35
CA GLY A 680 -8.07 31.47 34.53
C GLY A 680 -6.90 32.12 33.81
N ALA A 681 -5.94 31.31 33.37
CA ALA A 681 -4.81 31.72 32.55
C ALA A 681 -5.10 31.62 31.05
N GLU A 682 -5.93 30.66 30.64
CA GLU A 682 -6.31 30.46 29.26
C GLU A 682 -7.50 31.34 28.84
N ASP A 683 -7.50 31.77 27.58
CA ASP A 683 -8.59 32.54 26.96
C ASP A 683 -9.63 31.60 26.32
N GLY A 684 -10.90 31.98 26.36
CA GLY A 684 -12.01 31.23 25.76
C GLY A 684 -12.63 30.15 26.65
N LEU A 685 -12.82 30.47 27.93
CA LEU A 685 -13.48 29.69 28.95
C LEU A 685 -14.98 30.04 29.09
N GLY A 686 -15.35 31.31 28.83
CA GLY A 686 -16.72 31.79 29.04
C GLY A 686 -17.13 33.07 28.30
N VAL A 687 -17.27 34.19 29.03
CA VAL A 687 -17.96 35.42 28.55
C VAL A 687 -17.25 36.11 27.38
N GLU A 688 -15.94 35.95 27.28
CA GLU A 688 -15.11 36.39 26.17
C GLU A 688 -15.55 35.75 24.83
N CYS A 689 -15.96 34.49 24.83
CA CYS A 689 -16.53 33.81 23.66
C CYS A 689 -17.92 34.35 23.33
N LEU A 690 -18.74 34.65 24.34
CA LEU A 690 -20.07 35.24 24.12
C LEU A 690 -19.98 36.64 23.52
N LYS A 691 -19.00 37.43 23.95
CA LYS A 691 -18.71 38.76 23.38
C LYS A 691 -18.31 38.64 21.91
N GLY A 692 -17.42 37.71 21.58
CA GLY A 692 -17.00 37.46 20.19
C GLY A 692 -18.15 36.93 19.33
N SER A 693 -18.97 36.02 19.86
CA SER A 693 -20.18 35.51 19.21
C SER A 693 -21.16 36.63 18.87
N GLY A 694 -21.40 37.56 19.81
CA GLY A 694 -22.24 38.73 19.56
C GLY A 694 -21.69 39.66 18.48
N LEU A 695 -20.36 39.83 18.41
CA LEU A 695 -19.69 40.62 17.38
C LEU A 695 -19.93 40.03 15.98
N ILE A 696 -19.71 38.73 15.78
CA ILE A 696 -19.87 38.07 14.47
C ILE A 696 -21.34 37.94 14.06
N ALA A 697 -22.25 37.82 15.03
CA ALA A 697 -23.70 37.83 14.77
C ALA A 697 -24.14 39.19 14.23
N GLY A 698 -23.73 40.28 14.88
CA GLY A 698 -23.99 41.64 14.42
C GLY A 698 -23.39 41.92 13.05
N GLU A 699 -22.15 41.48 12.81
CA GLU A 699 -21.49 41.69 11.52
C GLU A 699 -22.13 40.86 10.40
N THR A 700 -22.57 39.63 10.69
CA THR A 700 -23.31 38.81 9.72
C THR A 700 -24.66 39.43 9.36
N SER A 701 -25.36 40.02 10.33
CA SER A 701 -26.62 40.75 10.06
C SER A 701 -26.40 41.91 9.10
N ARG A 702 -25.31 42.67 9.25
CA ARG A 702 -24.96 43.77 8.33
C ARG A 702 -24.54 43.25 6.96
N ALA A 703 -23.74 42.18 6.92
CA ALA A 703 -23.28 41.58 5.67
C ALA A 703 -24.45 41.08 4.82
N TYR A 704 -25.52 40.58 5.43
CA TYR A 704 -26.72 40.12 4.73
C TYR A 704 -27.40 41.23 3.90
N GLU A 705 -27.43 42.45 4.41
CA GLU A 705 -28.04 43.60 3.72
C GLU A 705 -27.13 44.21 2.64
N ASP A 706 -25.84 43.90 2.65
CA ASP A 706 -24.79 44.57 1.86
C ASP A 706 -24.24 43.70 0.72
N ILE A 707 -23.94 42.42 1.00
CA ILE A 707 -23.34 41.48 0.05
C ILE A 707 -24.13 40.17 -0.01
N PHE A 708 -23.90 39.38 -1.07
CA PHE A 708 -24.43 38.02 -1.10
C PHE A 708 -23.83 37.18 0.03
N THR A 709 -24.69 36.60 0.86
CA THR A 709 -24.30 35.72 1.96
C THR A 709 -25.00 34.39 1.84
N ILE A 710 -24.27 33.29 2.06
CA ILE A 710 -24.82 31.94 2.12
C ILE A 710 -24.07 31.11 3.16
N THR A 711 -24.78 30.19 3.80
CA THR A 711 -24.23 29.25 4.78
C THR A 711 -24.59 27.83 4.37
N LEU A 712 -23.61 26.93 4.35
CA LEU A 712 -23.80 25.49 4.16
C LEU A 712 -23.48 24.77 5.47
N VAL A 713 -24.44 24.01 6.00
CA VAL A 713 -24.22 23.15 7.16
C VAL A 713 -23.63 21.83 6.68
N THR A 714 -22.34 21.61 6.95
CA THR A 714 -21.59 20.43 6.46
C THR A 714 -21.44 19.34 7.52
N CYS A 715 -21.76 19.63 8.78
CA CYS A 715 -21.79 18.70 9.89
C CYS A 715 -22.94 19.11 10.83
N ARG A 716 -22.61 19.53 12.05
CA ARG A 716 -23.51 20.20 12.99
C ARG A 716 -23.19 21.69 13.09
N SER A 717 -24.20 22.49 13.39
CA SER A 717 -24.10 23.92 13.69
C SER A 717 -24.86 24.17 14.98
N VAL A 718 -24.19 24.68 16.01
CA VAL A 718 -24.74 24.82 17.37
C VAL A 718 -24.40 26.22 17.88
N GLY A 719 -25.30 26.78 18.69
CA GLY A 719 -25.22 28.18 19.15
C GLY A 719 -25.78 29.11 18.08
#